data_AF-A0A1F3SLA0-F1
#
_entry.id   AF-A0A1F3SLA0-F1
#
_cell.length_a   1.000
_cell.length_b   1.000
_cell.length_c   1.000
_cell.angle_alpha   90.00
_cell.angle_beta   90.00
_cell.angle_gamma   90.00
#
_symmetry.space_group_name_H-M   'P 1'
#
loop_
_entity.id
_entity.type
_entity.pdbx_description
1 polymer ?
#
loop_
_entity_poly.entity_id
_entity_poly.type
_entity_poly.pdbx_seq_one_letter_code
_entity_poly.pdbx_strand_id
1 'polypeptide(L)'
;MSTTSPTKLETVDQAALSYSEDFCKGAALTDSPFANSTSGGDGLTSQTAYVICTALQFNNIGSNTAYWNKQFVMLQNINMISYSVLTYNKIGNSTTPFTGVMNGNNKRLLNLNFPSTSDYVGVFGALGANGVVKNMQLSNIIIGGNDYVGILVGENQGGEIRNVTVTAPYVTGTGDYVGGLVGRNSLGTIYDSSVTFTSGSTSVTGNSNVGGLVGKIDYGLLQDSFVAGMGVSSVGNYAGGLVGANESGGQIRSSYAKLTSSVIGGGDNIGGVIGYNNGLLYKSYVELARVTGDEYVGGIVGYNDAGLIQESRAKVTTRVNGVKDIGGGVGYNATGTVLSSYTESLLVTGTSSNIGGLVGRNISGLITSSYAKVTTVSSTVAGTGNVGGLVGMNGTGLGKIKNSYAETTNITATTGDYVGGLVGYNTGGEISDSYAKSSTSISGVTYVGGLLGGNGSGFLSSNYAEVKAVSASTSHVGGFVGKAEAEGYISKCYAKSSGTISAPTYTGGFVGYAQGQIVESYALPTTVTGTIISTGGFAGYLLSAFLANVYTRSSLGTLSGATEVGGFVGSIVNSTVINSYAVWALVSGTGEYVGGHTGIASTSNIDNSFSVSSLSGVSALTPPTIGLFIGSLPTAESAPLIGKTLERAYADWNVIRTCANPGGILVCNVNCANTITGLKCFADDGVTVLGTNAGTFEMETGVNDYTNFYYKTNAPLSSWDFTNFWKENTSDYPTLR
;
A
#
# COMPACT_ATOMS: atom_id res chain seq x y z
N MET A 1 -15.92 -27.11 12.42
CA MET A 1 -16.36 -28.27 13.25
C MET A 1 -15.86 -29.54 12.60
N SER A 2 -15.56 -30.56 13.41
CA SER A 2 -14.82 -31.80 13.13
C SER A 2 -13.28 -31.70 13.23
N THR A 3 -12.83 -31.59 14.48
CA THR A 3 -11.47 -31.86 14.96
C THR A 3 -11.26 -33.37 15.04
N THR A 4 -10.43 -33.92 14.16
CA THR A 4 -9.80 -35.23 14.39
C THR A 4 -8.35 -35.00 14.79
N SER A 5 -8.09 -35.02 16.09
CA SER A 5 -6.73 -35.10 16.65
C SER A 5 -6.01 -36.32 16.10
N PRO A 6 -4.74 -36.21 15.68
CA PRO A 6 -3.87 -37.36 15.63
C PRO A 6 -3.40 -37.67 17.05
N THR A 7 -4.06 -38.64 17.69
CA THR A 7 -3.59 -39.30 18.91
C THR A 7 -2.33 -40.12 18.62
N LYS A 8 -1.13 -39.57 18.90
CA LYS A 8 0.09 -40.31 19.31
C LYS A 8 1.24 -39.35 19.67
N LEU A 9 1.46 -39.01 20.95
CA LEU A 9 2.76 -38.60 21.55
C LEU A 9 2.70 -38.12 23.04
N GLU A 10 1.72 -38.56 23.84
CA GLU A 10 1.59 -38.14 25.26
C GLU A 10 2.48 -38.92 26.26
N THR A 11 3.14 -40.01 25.85
CA THR A 11 3.82 -40.91 26.80
C THR A 11 5.14 -40.37 27.40
N VAL A 12 5.76 -39.34 26.80
CA VAL A 12 7.08 -38.83 27.27
C VAL A 12 6.94 -37.85 28.44
N ASP A 13 5.83 -37.11 28.55
CA ASP A 13 5.66 -36.14 29.65
C ASP A 13 5.41 -36.84 31.01
N GLN A 14 4.86 -38.06 31.01
CA GLN A 14 4.72 -38.86 32.24
C GLN A 14 6.05 -39.46 32.73
N ALA A 15 7.00 -39.78 31.85
CA ALA A 15 8.28 -40.37 32.25
C ALA A 15 9.21 -39.38 32.97
N ALA A 16 9.07 -38.07 32.75
CA ALA A 16 9.86 -37.06 33.45
C ALA A 16 9.46 -36.87 34.93
N LEU A 17 8.20 -37.19 35.27
CA LEU A 17 7.65 -37.06 36.62
C LEU A 17 8.12 -38.17 37.58
N SER A 18 8.86 -39.18 37.12
CA SER A 18 9.35 -40.29 37.95
C SER A 18 10.82 -40.17 38.38
N TYR A 19 11.58 -39.17 37.90
CA TYR A 19 12.97 -38.97 38.28
C TYR A 19 13.10 -37.97 39.44
N SER A 20 13.61 -38.41 40.59
CA SER A 20 13.91 -37.50 41.73
C SER A 20 15.07 -36.55 41.40
N GLU A 21 15.04 -35.30 41.88
CA GLU A 21 16.15 -34.33 41.70
C GLU A 21 17.51 -34.81 42.26
N ASP A 22 17.50 -35.82 43.14
CA ASP A 22 18.70 -36.42 43.71
C ASP A 22 19.38 -37.46 42.82
N PHE A 23 18.77 -37.81 41.68
CA PHE A 23 19.33 -38.79 40.73
C PHE A 23 20.71 -38.35 40.22
N CYS A 24 20.88 -37.08 39.91
CA CYS A 24 22.17 -36.51 39.48
C CYS A 24 23.13 -36.22 40.65
N LYS A 25 22.75 -36.50 41.90
CA LYS A 25 23.58 -36.30 43.11
C LYS A 25 24.07 -37.61 43.74
N GLY A 26 23.40 -38.75 43.46
CA GLY A 26 23.49 -39.97 44.28
C GLY A 26 24.29 -41.16 43.73
N ALA A 27 24.82 -41.13 42.50
CA ALA A 27 25.67 -42.20 41.98
C ALA A 27 26.93 -41.62 41.36
N ALA A 28 28.04 -42.36 41.41
CA ALA A 28 29.22 -42.06 40.60
C ALA A 28 28.77 -41.98 39.13
N LEU A 29 28.53 -40.76 38.63
CA LEU A 29 28.18 -40.49 37.25
C LEU A 29 29.35 -41.03 36.43
N THR A 30 29.22 -42.22 35.86
CA THR A 30 30.25 -42.76 34.99
C THR A 30 30.35 -41.88 33.75
N ASP A 31 31.56 -41.66 33.24
CA ASP A 31 31.81 -40.96 31.97
C ASP A 31 31.28 -41.71 30.73
N SER A 32 30.67 -42.90 30.93
CA SER A 32 29.71 -43.49 29.99
C SER A 32 28.60 -42.47 29.70
N PRO A 33 28.08 -42.35 28.48
CA PRO A 33 27.32 -41.17 28.06
C PRO A 33 26.05 -40.87 28.88
N PHE A 34 25.63 -41.74 29.81
CA PHE A 34 24.39 -41.61 30.58
C PHE A 34 24.58 -42.06 32.03
N ALA A 35 23.92 -41.38 32.96
CA ALA A 35 23.89 -41.76 34.36
C ALA A 35 23.26 -43.16 34.52
N ASN A 36 24.05 -44.12 35.02
CA ASN A 36 23.63 -45.49 35.25
C ASN A 36 22.57 -45.52 36.37
N SER A 37 21.32 -45.86 36.07
CA SER A 37 20.39 -46.31 37.10
C SER A 37 20.43 -47.83 37.17
N THR A 38 20.26 -48.39 38.37
CA THR A 38 19.97 -49.83 38.55
C THR A 38 18.59 -50.23 37.99
N SER A 39 17.84 -49.28 37.44
CA SER A 39 16.67 -49.42 36.57
C SER A 39 16.97 -49.02 35.11
N GLY A 40 18.25 -49.12 34.73
CA GLY A 40 18.85 -48.52 33.54
C GLY A 40 18.03 -48.74 32.29
N GLY A 41 17.56 -47.64 31.71
CA GLY A 41 17.05 -47.67 30.36
C GLY A 41 18.16 -48.08 29.43
N ASP A 42 18.07 -49.29 28.89
CA ASP A 42 18.99 -49.80 27.87
C ASP A 42 18.98 -48.96 26.58
N GLY A 43 18.03 -48.03 26.44
CA GLY A 43 17.81 -47.21 25.26
C GLY A 43 17.52 -48.03 24.01
N LEU A 44 17.12 -49.30 24.20
CA LEU A 44 16.78 -50.26 23.15
C LEU A 44 15.27 -50.45 23.02
N THR A 45 14.48 -50.07 24.02
CA THR A 45 13.01 -50.14 23.99
C THR A 45 12.35 -48.76 24.10
N SER A 46 11.15 -48.63 23.55
CA SER A 46 10.42 -47.36 23.34
C SER A 46 9.93 -46.65 24.63
N GLN A 47 10.53 -46.90 25.80
CA GLN A 47 9.99 -46.47 27.10
C GLN A 47 11.01 -45.92 28.11
N THR A 48 12.32 -45.87 27.86
CA THR A 48 13.29 -45.33 28.84
C THR A 48 14.31 -44.39 28.20
N ALA A 49 14.21 -43.10 28.52
CA ALA A 49 15.11 -42.05 28.02
C ALA A 49 16.46 -42.05 28.76
N TYR A 50 17.52 -41.74 28.02
CA TYR A 50 18.85 -41.48 28.55
C TYR A 50 18.88 -40.16 29.34
N VAL A 51 19.48 -40.19 30.53
CA VAL A 51 19.53 -39.03 31.43
C VAL A 51 20.82 -38.23 31.24
N ILE A 52 20.69 -36.91 31.10
CA ILE A 52 21.79 -35.95 30.99
C ILE A 52 21.86 -35.09 32.27
N CYS A 53 22.97 -35.23 32.99
CA CYS A 53 23.30 -34.45 34.18
C CYS A 53 24.54 -33.54 33.95
N THR A 54 25.43 -33.87 33.02
CA THR A 54 26.71 -33.14 32.83
C THR A 54 26.94 -32.69 31.39
N ALA A 55 27.85 -31.72 31.21
CA ALA A 55 28.25 -31.22 29.90
C ALA A 55 28.95 -32.29 29.05
N LEU A 56 29.72 -33.18 29.68
CA LEU A 56 30.35 -34.32 28.99
C LEU A 56 29.31 -35.30 28.43
N GLN A 57 28.29 -35.63 29.22
CA GLN A 57 27.19 -36.49 28.76
C GLN A 57 26.47 -35.88 27.56
N PHE A 58 26.18 -34.57 27.60
CA PHE A 58 25.58 -33.87 26.47
C PHE A 58 26.49 -33.91 25.23
N ASN A 59 27.78 -33.59 25.38
CA ASN A 59 28.73 -33.57 24.27
C ASN A 59 28.98 -34.97 23.65
N ASN A 60 28.87 -36.04 24.44
CA ASN A 60 29.04 -37.41 23.95
C ASN A 60 27.89 -37.88 23.04
N ILE A 61 26.75 -37.19 23.03
CA ILE A 61 25.67 -37.49 22.08
C ILE A 61 26.14 -37.23 20.65
N GLY A 62 26.90 -36.15 20.43
CA GLY A 62 27.41 -35.79 19.11
C GLY A 62 28.58 -36.65 18.63
N SER A 63 29.27 -37.39 19.51
CA SER A 63 30.48 -38.15 19.13
C SER A 63 30.19 -39.49 18.46
N ASN A 64 28.95 -39.99 18.52
CA ASN A 64 28.57 -41.28 17.96
C ASN A 64 27.14 -41.26 17.39
N THR A 65 27.02 -41.57 16.11
CA THR A 65 25.75 -41.58 15.36
C THR A 65 24.75 -42.61 15.88
N ALA A 66 25.19 -43.65 16.60
CA ALA A 66 24.32 -44.64 17.23
C ALA A 66 23.39 -44.03 18.30
N TYR A 67 23.69 -42.81 18.78
CA TYR A 67 22.87 -42.08 19.73
C TYR A 67 21.81 -41.19 19.04
N TRP A 68 21.91 -40.95 17.74
CA TRP A 68 21.10 -39.91 17.08
C TRP A 68 19.65 -40.30 16.82
N ASN A 69 19.27 -41.56 17.09
CA ASN A 69 17.89 -42.04 17.06
C ASN A 69 17.33 -42.35 18.46
N LYS A 70 18.03 -41.92 19.52
CA LYS A 70 17.70 -42.26 20.91
C LYS A 70 16.96 -41.13 21.63
N GLN A 71 16.39 -41.45 22.78
CA GLN A 71 15.63 -40.50 23.59
C GLN A 71 16.48 -40.00 24.77
N PHE A 72 16.45 -38.70 25.04
CA PHE A 72 17.24 -38.02 26.06
C PHE A 72 16.38 -37.08 26.90
N VAL A 73 16.72 -36.97 28.18
CA VAL A 73 16.13 -36.00 29.10
C VAL A 73 17.20 -35.30 29.94
N MET A 74 17.16 -33.98 29.99
CA MET A 74 18.00 -33.20 30.90
C MET A 74 17.39 -33.17 32.30
N LEU A 75 18.18 -33.45 33.33
CA LEU A 75 17.75 -33.28 34.72
C LEU A 75 18.45 -32.11 35.42
N GLN A 76 19.52 -31.57 34.83
CA GLN A 76 20.22 -30.38 35.31
C GLN A 76 20.38 -29.34 34.20
N ASN A 77 20.67 -28.10 34.62
CA ASN A 77 21.22 -27.10 33.71
C ASN A 77 22.63 -27.52 33.32
N ILE A 78 22.93 -27.47 32.02
CA ILE A 78 24.18 -27.94 31.45
C ILE A 78 25.01 -26.75 30.98
N ASN A 79 26.18 -26.57 31.58
CA ASN A 79 27.12 -25.50 31.23
C ASN A 79 28.20 -26.02 30.28
N MET A 80 28.18 -25.55 29.03
CA MET A 80 29.05 -26.00 27.94
C MET A 80 30.35 -25.19 27.81
N ILE A 81 30.69 -24.35 28.80
CA ILE A 81 31.87 -23.45 28.74
C ILE A 81 33.21 -24.17 28.50
N SER A 82 33.31 -25.46 28.84
CA SER A 82 34.50 -26.29 28.58
C SER A 82 34.64 -26.75 27.12
N TYR A 83 33.63 -26.49 26.28
CA TYR A 83 33.60 -26.89 24.88
C TYR A 83 33.70 -25.68 23.95
N SER A 84 34.47 -25.84 22.87
CA SER A 84 34.70 -24.83 21.84
C SER A 84 34.46 -25.41 20.45
N VAL A 85 34.73 -24.62 19.40
CA VAL A 85 34.68 -25.07 18.00
C VAL A 85 35.50 -26.34 17.72
N LEU A 86 36.56 -26.60 18.49
CA LEU A 86 37.44 -27.77 18.30
C LEU A 86 37.02 -29.01 19.09
N THR A 87 36.18 -28.85 20.12
CA THR A 87 35.90 -29.93 21.10
C THR A 87 34.42 -30.26 21.24
N TYR A 88 33.52 -29.39 20.78
CA TYR A 88 32.09 -29.68 20.74
C TYR A 88 31.76 -30.63 19.59
N ASN A 89 31.09 -31.73 19.90
CA ASN A 89 30.59 -32.66 18.89
C ASN A 89 29.15 -32.29 18.51
N LYS A 90 28.97 -31.85 17.27
CA LYS A 90 27.67 -31.49 16.71
C LYS A 90 26.74 -32.71 16.64
N ILE A 91 25.46 -32.54 17.03
CA ILE A 91 24.47 -33.62 17.01
C ILE A 91 23.71 -33.60 15.67
N GLY A 92 23.75 -34.68 14.91
CA GLY A 92 23.12 -34.74 13.59
C GLY A 92 23.90 -33.96 12.52
N ASN A 93 23.81 -34.42 11.28
CA ASN A 93 24.39 -33.76 10.11
C ASN A 93 23.54 -33.98 8.86
N SER A 94 23.94 -33.40 7.73
CA SER A 94 23.19 -33.42 6.48
C SER A 94 22.93 -34.82 5.90
N THR A 95 23.75 -35.83 6.25
CA THR A 95 23.59 -37.21 5.76
C THR A 95 22.90 -38.12 6.78
N THR A 96 23.11 -37.86 8.07
CA THR A 96 22.51 -38.60 9.18
C THR A 96 21.93 -37.59 10.17
N PRO A 97 20.68 -37.14 9.97
CA PRO A 97 20.07 -36.18 10.86
C PRO A 97 19.65 -36.83 12.20
N PHE A 98 19.51 -36.02 13.24
CA PHE A 98 18.98 -36.50 14.52
C PHE A 98 17.50 -36.86 14.39
N THR A 99 17.13 -38.11 14.68
CA THR A 99 15.76 -38.65 14.61
C THR A 99 15.24 -39.12 15.97
N GLY A 100 16.02 -38.88 17.02
CA GLY A 100 15.68 -39.17 18.41
C GLY A 100 14.82 -38.09 19.07
N VAL A 101 14.75 -38.13 20.40
CA VAL A 101 14.03 -37.13 21.20
C VAL A 101 15.00 -36.47 22.16
N MET A 102 15.09 -35.14 22.14
CA MET A 102 15.78 -34.33 23.15
C MET A 102 14.75 -33.56 23.98
N ASN A 103 14.49 -34.01 25.20
CA ASN A 103 13.63 -33.30 26.15
C ASN A 103 14.47 -32.50 27.14
N GLY A 104 14.48 -31.18 27.02
CA GLY A 104 15.20 -30.31 27.94
C GLY A 104 14.61 -30.27 29.35
N ASN A 105 13.38 -30.76 29.57
CA ASN A 105 12.71 -30.75 30.87
C ASN A 105 12.75 -29.37 31.58
N ASN A 106 12.60 -28.31 30.79
CA ASN A 106 12.71 -26.90 31.18
C ASN A 106 14.08 -26.52 31.79
N LYS A 107 15.12 -27.31 31.55
CA LYS A 107 16.51 -27.01 31.94
C LYS A 107 17.21 -26.20 30.86
N ARG A 108 18.32 -25.58 31.25
CA ARG A 108 19.10 -24.65 30.44
C ARG A 108 20.36 -25.30 29.90
N LEU A 109 20.66 -25.08 28.62
CA LEU A 109 21.97 -25.24 28.01
C LEU A 109 22.65 -23.87 27.95
N LEU A 110 23.87 -23.76 28.46
CA LEU A 110 24.53 -22.48 28.71
C LEU A 110 25.92 -22.41 28.09
N ASN A 111 26.34 -21.22 27.65
CA ASN A 111 27.75 -20.84 27.39
C ASN A 111 28.51 -21.70 26.37
N LEU A 112 27.84 -22.24 25.35
CA LEU A 112 28.53 -22.88 24.23
C LEU A 112 29.09 -21.81 23.29
N ASN A 113 30.38 -21.88 22.97
CA ASN A 113 31.05 -21.00 22.03
C ASN A 113 31.56 -21.76 20.80
N PHE A 114 30.81 -21.71 19.70
CA PHE A 114 31.06 -22.49 18.48
C PHE A 114 31.03 -21.61 17.20
N PRO A 115 31.99 -20.69 17.02
CA PRO A 115 32.15 -19.91 15.79
C PRO A 115 32.85 -20.75 14.72
N SER A 116 32.09 -21.61 14.03
CA SER A 116 32.57 -22.43 12.91
C SER A 116 32.55 -21.66 11.59
N THR A 117 33.17 -22.23 10.57
CA THR A 117 33.05 -21.82 9.16
C THR A 117 32.42 -22.93 8.30
N SER A 118 31.90 -23.98 8.93
CA SER A 118 31.24 -25.10 8.25
C SER A 118 29.75 -24.84 8.00
N ASP A 119 29.12 -25.72 7.23
CA ASP A 119 27.67 -25.71 7.01
C ASP A 119 26.92 -26.56 8.04
N TYR A 120 25.60 -26.38 8.09
CA TYR A 120 24.67 -27.10 8.97
C TYR A 120 25.08 -26.93 10.43
N VAL A 121 25.08 -25.70 10.92
CA VAL A 121 25.63 -25.37 12.24
C VAL A 121 24.54 -24.96 13.21
N GLY A 122 24.57 -25.60 14.38
CA GLY A 122 23.75 -25.34 15.56
C GLY A 122 24.15 -26.31 16.67
N VAL A 123 23.45 -26.28 17.81
CA VAL A 123 23.55 -27.36 18.81
C VAL A 123 23.30 -28.72 18.13
N PHE A 124 22.30 -28.75 17.24
CA PHE A 124 22.04 -29.80 16.28
C PHE A 124 22.41 -29.32 14.88
N GLY A 125 23.19 -30.10 14.13
CA GLY A 125 23.48 -29.78 12.74
C GLY A 125 22.25 -29.99 11.85
N ALA A 126 21.58 -31.12 12.01
CA ALA A 126 20.32 -31.40 11.33
C ALA A 126 19.37 -32.23 12.19
N LEU A 127 18.07 -31.92 12.09
CA LEU A 127 16.97 -32.67 12.68
C LEU A 127 16.21 -33.38 11.55
N GLY A 128 15.96 -34.67 11.67
CA GLY A 128 15.35 -35.48 10.61
C GLY A 128 13.89 -35.80 10.91
N ALA A 129 13.24 -36.54 10.01
CA ALA A 129 11.90 -37.05 10.23
C ALA A 129 11.82 -37.83 11.56
N ASN A 130 10.84 -37.48 12.40
CA ASN A 130 10.64 -37.97 13.78
C ASN A 130 11.61 -37.43 14.85
N GLY A 131 12.61 -36.64 14.47
CA GLY A 131 13.45 -35.93 15.43
C GLY A 131 12.61 -34.93 16.21
N VAL A 132 12.73 -34.93 17.54
CA VAL A 132 12.00 -34.00 18.42
C VAL A 132 12.98 -33.28 19.34
N VAL A 133 12.91 -31.95 19.39
CA VAL A 133 13.59 -31.14 20.41
C VAL A 133 12.56 -30.32 21.14
N LYS A 134 12.42 -30.52 22.46
CA LYS A 134 11.37 -29.88 23.24
C LYS A 134 11.78 -29.41 24.63
N ASN A 135 11.02 -28.45 25.17
CA ASN A 135 11.08 -28.01 26.57
C ASN A 135 12.50 -27.63 27.01
N MET A 136 13.21 -26.84 26.20
CA MET A 136 14.63 -26.54 26.43
C MET A 136 14.86 -25.04 26.42
N GLN A 137 15.76 -24.57 27.28
CA GLN A 137 16.20 -23.18 27.31
C GLN A 137 17.66 -23.08 26.88
N LEU A 138 18.00 -22.13 26.02
CA LEU A 138 19.37 -21.87 25.57
C LEU A 138 19.76 -20.46 26.00
N SER A 139 20.95 -20.29 26.58
CA SER A 139 21.41 -18.96 26.99
C SER A 139 22.88 -18.74 26.79
N ASN A 140 23.24 -17.56 26.29
CA ASN A 140 24.62 -17.16 26.02
C ASN A 140 25.31 -18.20 25.10
N ILE A 141 24.63 -18.56 24.02
CA ILE A 141 25.14 -19.49 23.01
C ILE A 141 25.64 -18.66 21.82
N ILE A 142 26.87 -18.96 21.38
CA ILE A 142 27.51 -18.32 20.24
C ILE A 142 27.68 -19.36 19.15
N ILE A 143 27.00 -19.18 18.01
CA ILE A 143 27.11 -20.04 16.83
C ILE A 143 27.56 -19.21 15.62
N GLY A 144 28.61 -19.69 14.96
CA GLY A 144 29.05 -19.19 13.65
C GLY A 144 29.11 -20.32 12.64
N GLY A 145 28.81 -20.04 11.37
CA GLY A 145 28.90 -21.01 10.27
C GLY A 145 28.94 -20.34 8.90
N ASN A 146 28.89 -21.15 7.84
CA ASN A 146 28.71 -20.68 6.48
C ASN A 146 27.23 -20.75 6.06
N ASP A 147 26.73 -21.91 5.62
CA ASP A 147 25.33 -22.12 5.26
C ASP A 147 24.55 -22.92 6.31
N TYR A 148 23.21 -22.74 6.35
CA TYR A 148 22.31 -23.47 7.26
C TYR A 148 22.70 -23.29 8.72
N VAL A 149 22.59 -22.04 9.20
CA VAL A 149 23.06 -21.65 10.53
C VAL A 149 21.86 -21.28 11.41
N GLY A 150 21.71 -21.99 12.52
CA GLY A 150 20.72 -21.69 13.55
C GLY A 150 21.25 -22.03 14.93
N ILE A 151 20.86 -21.28 15.96
CA ILE A 151 21.44 -21.52 17.30
C ILE A 151 21.10 -22.91 17.82
N LEU A 152 19.90 -23.40 17.52
CA LEU A 152 19.45 -24.73 17.89
C LEU A 152 19.72 -25.72 16.78
N VAL A 153 19.22 -25.46 15.57
CA VAL A 153 19.27 -26.40 14.44
C VAL A 153 19.77 -25.71 13.18
N GLY A 154 20.76 -26.31 12.49
CA GLY A 154 21.15 -25.85 11.16
C GLY A 154 20.03 -26.05 10.13
N GLU A 155 19.60 -27.30 9.93
CA GLU A 155 18.44 -27.64 9.11
C GLU A 155 17.46 -28.60 9.82
N ASN A 156 16.18 -28.25 9.86
CA ASN A 156 15.11 -29.15 10.26
C ASN A 156 14.46 -29.79 9.02
N GLN A 157 14.69 -31.08 8.80
CA GLN A 157 14.24 -31.89 7.67
C GLN A 157 13.07 -32.81 8.08
N GLY A 158 11.95 -32.23 8.53
CA GLY A 158 10.75 -32.96 8.93
C GLY A 158 10.64 -33.31 10.42
N GLY A 159 11.49 -32.73 11.27
CA GLY A 159 11.41 -32.87 12.72
C GLY A 159 10.50 -31.84 13.40
N GLU A 160 10.34 -31.99 14.71
CA GLU A 160 9.51 -31.15 15.58
C GLU A 160 10.38 -30.38 16.59
N ILE A 161 10.20 -29.06 16.64
CA ILE A 161 10.82 -28.18 17.63
C ILE A 161 9.69 -27.47 18.37
N ARG A 162 9.63 -27.63 19.69
CA ARG A 162 8.57 -26.99 20.49
C ARG A 162 8.96 -26.56 21.87
N ASN A 163 8.38 -25.47 22.36
CA ASN A 163 8.67 -24.95 23.69
C ASN A 163 10.19 -24.79 23.90
N VAL A 164 10.86 -24.13 22.95
CA VAL A 164 12.27 -23.80 23.03
C VAL A 164 12.45 -22.29 23.18
N THR A 165 13.19 -21.86 24.19
CA THR A 165 13.46 -20.45 24.45
C THR A 165 14.94 -20.17 24.37
N VAL A 166 15.32 -19.19 23.56
CA VAL A 166 16.70 -18.71 23.40
C VAL A 166 16.82 -17.31 23.95
N THR A 167 17.81 -17.07 24.82
CA THR A 167 18.10 -15.74 25.38
C THR A 167 19.54 -15.34 25.16
N ALA A 168 19.77 -14.09 24.76
CA ALA A 168 21.10 -13.54 24.48
C ALA A 168 21.91 -14.37 23.46
N PRO A 169 21.36 -14.69 22.28
CA PRO A 169 22.09 -15.41 21.24
C PRO A 169 23.17 -14.53 20.58
N TYR A 170 24.16 -15.18 19.97
CA TYR A 170 25.02 -14.62 18.94
C TYR A 170 25.03 -15.59 17.75
N VAL A 171 24.51 -15.18 16.60
CA VAL A 171 24.40 -16.02 15.39
C VAL A 171 24.96 -15.28 14.18
N THR A 172 25.98 -15.86 13.55
CA THR A 172 26.58 -15.31 12.32
C THR A 172 26.78 -16.40 11.27
N GLY A 173 26.20 -16.19 10.08
CA GLY A 173 26.52 -16.96 8.88
C GLY A 173 27.29 -16.11 7.89
N THR A 174 28.23 -16.69 7.15
CA THR A 174 28.86 -16.03 5.99
C THR A 174 28.10 -16.30 4.69
N GLY A 175 27.29 -17.35 4.67
CA GLY A 175 26.48 -17.78 3.53
C GLY A 175 24.98 -17.59 3.77
N ASP A 176 24.19 -18.53 3.26
CA ASP A 176 22.74 -18.46 3.18
C ASP A 176 22.03 -19.29 4.28
N TYR A 177 20.74 -19.02 4.49
CA TYR A 177 19.86 -19.72 5.44
C TYR A 177 20.31 -19.55 6.88
N VAL A 178 20.26 -18.31 7.37
CA VAL A 178 20.66 -17.95 8.73
C VAL A 178 19.45 -17.54 9.55
N GLY A 179 19.18 -18.27 10.63
CA GLY A 179 18.08 -17.99 11.55
C GLY A 179 18.53 -17.89 12.99
N GLY A 180 17.86 -17.06 13.79
CA GLY A 180 18.15 -16.98 15.23
C GLY A 180 17.92 -18.30 15.98
N LEU A 181 16.98 -19.15 15.52
CA LEU A 181 16.71 -20.48 16.06
C LEU A 181 17.09 -21.60 15.09
N VAL A 182 16.62 -21.51 13.85
CA VAL A 182 16.79 -22.54 12.81
C VAL A 182 17.27 -21.92 11.49
N GLY A 183 18.31 -22.48 10.86
CA GLY A 183 18.77 -22.01 9.55
C GLY A 183 17.72 -22.24 8.46
N ARG A 184 17.33 -23.49 8.23
CA ARG A 184 16.24 -23.86 7.32
C ARG A 184 15.26 -24.85 7.95
N ASN A 185 13.97 -24.62 7.78
CA ASN A 185 12.90 -25.53 8.19
C ASN A 185 12.22 -26.13 6.93
N SER A 186 12.65 -27.32 6.55
CA SER A 186 12.16 -28.11 5.41
C SER A 186 11.23 -29.21 5.91
N LEU A 187 9.94 -29.15 5.59
CA LEU A 187 8.89 -30.09 6.03
C LEU A 187 8.69 -30.20 7.56
N GLY A 188 9.50 -29.48 8.35
CA GLY A 188 9.50 -29.55 9.81
C GLY A 188 8.47 -28.63 10.45
N THR A 189 8.24 -28.83 11.75
CA THR A 189 7.31 -28.04 12.57
C THR A 189 8.06 -27.33 13.69
N ILE A 190 7.79 -26.04 13.85
CA ILE A 190 8.33 -25.19 14.91
C ILE A 190 7.15 -24.49 15.57
N TYR A 191 6.97 -24.67 16.89
CA TYR A 191 5.91 -23.96 17.60
C TYR A 191 6.23 -23.63 19.06
N ASP A 192 5.50 -22.68 19.65
CA ASP A 192 5.68 -22.20 21.03
C ASP A 192 7.15 -21.86 21.37
N SER A 193 7.89 -21.32 20.40
CA SER A 193 9.34 -21.11 20.53
C SER A 193 9.71 -19.64 20.40
N SER A 194 10.79 -19.23 21.06
CA SER A 194 11.16 -17.82 21.11
C SER A 194 12.66 -17.56 21.10
N VAL A 195 13.02 -16.41 20.52
CA VAL A 195 14.38 -15.85 20.55
C VAL A 195 14.32 -14.44 21.10
N THR A 196 15.04 -14.18 22.19
CA THR A 196 15.14 -12.85 22.80
C THR A 196 16.58 -12.37 22.81
N PHE A 197 16.86 -11.32 22.05
CA PHE A 197 18.14 -10.62 22.02
C PHE A 197 18.21 -9.61 23.17
N THR A 198 19.34 -9.54 23.85
CA THR A 198 19.59 -8.61 24.97
C THR A 198 20.63 -7.56 24.58
N SER A 199 20.76 -6.48 25.36
CA SER A 199 21.82 -5.49 25.17
C SER A 199 23.20 -6.16 25.17
N GLY A 200 23.94 -6.04 24.08
CA GLY A 200 25.25 -6.68 23.88
C GLY A 200 25.22 -7.92 22.97
N SER A 201 24.05 -8.45 22.62
CA SER A 201 23.90 -9.39 21.50
C SER A 201 24.13 -8.67 20.16
N THR A 202 24.57 -9.39 19.13
CA THR A 202 24.58 -8.86 17.75
C THR A 202 23.32 -9.25 17.00
N SER A 203 23.03 -8.56 15.90
CA SER A 203 22.00 -8.97 14.95
C SER A 203 22.31 -10.36 14.36
N VAL A 204 21.26 -11.08 13.98
CA VAL A 204 21.43 -12.21 13.05
C VAL A 204 22.00 -11.66 11.75
N THR A 205 23.15 -12.19 11.33
CA THR A 205 23.88 -11.71 10.16
C THR A 205 24.14 -12.86 9.19
N GLY A 206 23.85 -12.66 7.90
CA GLY A 206 24.04 -13.64 6.82
C GLY A 206 24.11 -12.98 5.44
N ASN A 207 24.37 -13.78 4.41
CA ASN A 207 24.31 -13.35 3.02
C ASN A 207 22.86 -13.27 2.53
N SER A 208 22.18 -14.40 2.30
CA SER A 208 20.77 -14.43 1.90
C SER A 208 19.88 -15.34 2.76
N ASN A 209 18.57 -15.12 2.75
CA ASN A 209 17.60 -15.85 3.58
C ASN A 209 17.91 -15.74 5.08
N VAL A 210 17.90 -14.51 5.57
CA VAL A 210 18.26 -14.17 6.96
C VAL A 210 16.99 -13.81 7.74
N GLY A 211 16.70 -14.58 8.79
CA GLY A 211 15.54 -14.38 9.65
C GLY A 211 15.90 -14.24 11.11
N GLY A 212 15.18 -13.40 11.85
CA GLY A 212 15.37 -13.29 13.30
C GLY A 212 15.07 -14.60 14.06
N LEU A 213 14.23 -15.47 13.49
CA LEU A 213 13.91 -16.79 14.04
C LEU A 213 14.30 -17.92 13.09
N VAL A 214 13.88 -17.86 11.82
CA VAL A 214 14.13 -18.91 10.82
C VAL A 214 14.70 -18.32 9.54
N GLY A 215 15.80 -18.83 9.00
CA GLY A 215 16.35 -18.32 7.73
C GLY A 215 15.40 -18.57 6.56
N LYS A 216 14.98 -19.82 6.37
CA LYS A 216 14.02 -20.22 5.32
C LYS A 216 13.04 -21.29 5.78
N ILE A 217 11.79 -21.19 5.36
CA ILE A 217 10.75 -22.21 5.51
C ILE A 217 10.38 -22.76 4.13
N ASP A 218 10.34 -24.08 4.01
CA ASP A 218 10.06 -24.81 2.79
C ASP A 218 9.13 -26.00 3.11
N TYR A 219 7.85 -25.92 2.74
CA TYR A 219 6.79 -26.85 3.18
C TYR A 219 6.64 -27.03 4.72
N GLY A 220 7.33 -26.23 5.53
CA GLY A 220 7.32 -26.33 6.99
C GLY A 220 6.27 -25.45 7.66
N LEU A 221 6.08 -25.65 8.97
CA LEU A 221 5.23 -24.84 9.83
C LEU A 221 6.06 -24.06 10.85
N LEU A 222 5.77 -22.76 10.98
CA LEU A 222 6.14 -21.92 12.10
C LEU A 222 4.87 -21.36 12.74
N GLN A 223 4.65 -21.64 14.02
CA GLN A 223 3.42 -21.26 14.69
C GLN A 223 3.67 -20.74 16.12
N ASP A 224 2.88 -19.77 16.58
CA ASP A 224 2.85 -19.31 17.98
C ASP A 224 4.25 -18.99 18.54
N SER A 225 5.11 -18.44 17.69
CA SER A 225 6.53 -18.25 17.96
C SER A 225 6.92 -16.79 17.75
N PHE A 226 7.96 -16.33 18.45
CA PHE A 226 8.33 -14.93 18.37
C PHE A 226 9.81 -14.63 18.51
N VAL A 227 10.18 -13.46 18.02
CA VAL A 227 11.49 -12.85 18.23
C VAL A 227 11.34 -11.48 18.89
N ALA A 228 12.20 -11.17 19.84
CA ALA A 228 12.22 -9.89 20.54
C ALA A 228 13.64 -9.35 20.71
N GLY A 229 13.79 -8.03 20.77
CA GLY A 229 15.07 -7.37 21.02
C GLY A 229 15.71 -6.79 19.75
N MET A 230 16.99 -7.03 19.51
CA MET A 230 17.73 -6.42 18.39
C MET A 230 17.34 -6.99 17.02
N GLY A 231 17.58 -6.19 15.98
CA GLY A 231 17.15 -6.46 14.61
C GLY A 231 18.00 -7.44 13.80
N VAL A 232 17.76 -7.47 12.49
CA VAL A 232 18.30 -8.43 11.53
C VAL A 232 19.09 -7.70 10.45
N SER A 233 20.25 -8.24 10.05
CA SER A 233 21.09 -7.68 9.00
C SER A 233 21.40 -8.73 7.93
N SER A 234 21.12 -8.45 6.66
CA SER A 234 21.63 -9.24 5.53
C SER A 234 22.56 -8.40 4.66
N VAL A 235 23.57 -9.04 4.07
CA VAL A 235 24.40 -8.40 3.04
C VAL A 235 23.76 -8.54 1.65
N GLY A 236 23.10 -9.67 1.39
CA GLY A 236 22.37 -9.95 0.16
C GLY A 236 20.86 -9.91 0.35
N ASN A 237 20.16 -10.84 -0.29
CA ASN A 237 18.71 -10.82 -0.47
C ASN A 237 17.93 -11.52 0.65
N TYR A 238 16.64 -11.24 0.74
CA TYR A 238 15.69 -11.96 1.62
C TYR A 238 16.02 -11.83 3.11
N ALA A 239 15.80 -10.63 3.65
CA ALA A 239 15.85 -10.40 5.10
C ALA A 239 14.44 -10.24 5.68
N GLY A 240 14.17 -10.97 6.76
CA GLY A 240 12.94 -10.86 7.52
C GLY A 240 13.20 -10.70 9.01
N GLY A 241 12.43 -9.85 9.68
CA GLY A 241 12.50 -9.76 11.13
C GLY A 241 12.18 -11.10 11.80
N LEU A 242 11.28 -11.91 11.23
CA LEU A 242 10.96 -13.25 11.72
C LEU A 242 11.56 -14.35 10.82
N VAL A 243 11.28 -14.30 9.52
CA VAL A 243 11.68 -15.34 8.54
C VAL A 243 12.33 -14.73 7.31
N GLY A 244 13.49 -15.20 6.85
CA GLY A 244 14.10 -14.68 5.63
C GLY A 244 13.25 -14.95 4.38
N ALA A 245 12.91 -16.23 4.13
CA ALA A 245 12.04 -16.64 3.04
C ALA A 245 11.02 -17.72 3.45
N ASN A 246 9.80 -17.62 2.95
CA ASN A 246 8.72 -18.60 3.12
C ASN A 246 8.28 -19.10 1.75
N GLU A 247 8.73 -20.29 1.37
CA GLU A 247 8.46 -20.88 0.05
C GLU A 247 7.06 -21.49 -0.04
N SER A 248 6.75 -22.01 -1.23
CA SER A 248 5.54 -22.79 -1.49
C SER A 248 5.31 -23.87 -0.41
N GLY A 249 4.06 -23.97 0.06
CA GLY A 249 3.66 -24.89 1.13
C GLY A 249 4.08 -24.46 2.54
N GLY A 250 4.98 -23.48 2.68
CA GLY A 250 5.39 -22.93 3.97
C GLY A 250 4.26 -22.16 4.67
N GLN A 251 4.16 -22.32 5.99
CA GLN A 251 3.07 -21.76 6.80
C GLN A 251 3.63 -21.03 8.02
N ILE A 252 3.34 -19.74 8.13
CA ILE A 252 3.67 -18.91 9.30
C ILE A 252 2.36 -18.43 9.92
N ARG A 253 2.11 -18.80 11.18
CA ARG A 253 0.85 -18.54 11.87
C ARG A 253 1.07 -17.91 13.23
N SER A 254 0.29 -16.89 13.57
CA SER A 254 0.22 -16.33 14.93
C SER A 254 1.59 -15.98 15.53
N SER A 255 2.55 -15.62 14.68
CA SER A 255 3.95 -15.45 15.07
C SER A 255 4.35 -13.99 14.89
N TYR A 256 5.32 -13.51 15.67
CA TYR A 256 5.60 -12.07 15.66
C TYR A 256 7.04 -11.69 15.95
N ALA A 257 7.41 -10.50 15.50
CA ALA A 257 8.69 -9.87 15.79
C ALA A 257 8.48 -8.53 16.51
N LYS A 258 9.15 -8.33 17.65
CA LYS A 258 9.17 -7.06 18.39
C LYS A 258 10.60 -6.57 18.51
N LEU A 259 11.02 -5.78 17.53
CA LEU A 259 12.41 -5.38 17.37
C LEU A 259 12.62 -3.95 17.85
N THR A 260 13.61 -3.75 18.71
CA THR A 260 14.02 -2.41 19.21
C THR A 260 14.82 -1.64 18.16
N SER A 261 15.35 -2.32 17.13
CA SER A 261 16.13 -1.71 16.06
C SER A 261 15.54 -1.96 14.67
N SER A 262 16.39 -2.16 13.65
CA SER A 262 16.02 -2.17 12.24
C SER A 262 16.13 -3.57 11.63
N VAL A 263 15.37 -3.84 10.58
CA VAL A 263 15.73 -4.86 9.59
C VAL A 263 16.44 -4.14 8.45
N ILE A 264 17.69 -4.53 8.18
CA ILE A 264 18.54 -3.91 7.17
C ILE A 264 19.01 -4.99 6.20
N GLY A 265 18.71 -4.84 4.92
CA GLY A 265 19.30 -5.65 3.87
C GLY A 265 20.17 -4.83 2.94
N GLY A 266 21.28 -5.42 2.50
CA GLY A 266 22.14 -4.86 1.45
C GLY A 266 21.70 -5.22 0.02
N GLY A 267 20.62 -5.98 -0.13
CA GLY A 267 20.02 -6.33 -1.43
C GLY A 267 18.49 -6.20 -1.43
N ASP A 268 17.85 -7.11 -2.14
CA ASP A 268 16.41 -7.07 -2.45
C ASP A 268 15.57 -7.91 -1.48
N ASN A 269 14.26 -7.65 -1.47
CA ASN A 269 13.24 -8.42 -0.76
C ASN A 269 13.40 -8.33 0.76
N ILE A 270 13.22 -7.14 1.30
CA ILE A 270 13.42 -6.85 2.73
C ILE A 270 12.08 -6.62 3.39
N GLY A 271 11.72 -7.47 4.36
CA GLY A 271 10.47 -7.41 5.10
C GLY A 271 10.65 -7.29 6.60
N GLY A 272 9.74 -6.58 7.28
CA GLY A 272 9.74 -6.58 8.73
C GLY A 272 9.32 -7.93 9.34
N VAL A 273 8.47 -8.71 8.67
CA VAL A 273 8.17 -10.11 9.05
C VAL A 273 8.95 -11.08 8.14
N ILE A 274 8.74 -11.00 6.82
CA ILE A 274 9.29 -11.94 5.83
C ILE A 274 9.99 -11.21 4.68
N GLY A 275 11.18 -11.61 4.28
CA GLY A 275 11.80 -11.07 3.05
C GLY A 275 11.04 -11.47 1.78
N TYR A 276 10.93 -12.78 1.51
CA TYR A 276 10.20 -13.35 0.37
C TYR A 276 9.09 -14.31 0.81
N ASN A 277 7.89 -14.17 0.26
CA ASN A 277 6.74 -15.01 0.57
C ASN A 277 6.08 -15.61 -0.68
N ASN A 278 6.08 -16.94 -0.77
CA ASN A 278 5.31 -17.78 -1.69
C ASN A 278 4.34 -18.71 -0.94
N GLY A 279 4.39 -18.74 0.40
CA GLY A 279 3.49 -19.51 1.25
C GLY A 279 2.40 -18.69 1.96
N LEU A 280 1.93 -19.21 3.09
CA LEU A 280 0.93 -18.58 3.96
C LEU A 280 1.61 -17.77 5.07
N LEU A 281 1.20 -16.51 5.22
CA LEU A 281 1.43 -15.68 6.39
C LEU A 281 0.07 -15.29 7.00
N TYR A 282 -0.21 -15.79 8.20
CA TYR A 282 -1.51 -15.62 8.86
C TYR A 282 -1.37 -15.08 10.28
N LYS A 283 -2.18 -14.07 10.64
CA LYS A 283 -2.27 -13.51 12.01
C LYS A 283 -0.93 -13.13 12.63
N SER A 284 0.02 -12.73 11.80
CA SER A 284 1.40 -12.48 12.23
C SER A 284 1.69 -11.00 12.17
N TYR A 285 2.61 -10.52 13.01
CA TYR A 285 2.85 -9.09 13.07
C TYR A 285 4.30 -8.73 13.39
N VAL A 286 4.66 -7.49 13.05
CA VAL A 286 5.92 -6.89 13.49
C VAL A 286 5.69 -5.52 14.11
N GLU A 287 6.46 -5.22 15.15
CA GLU A 287 6.66 -3.88 15.69
C GLU A 287 8.17 -3.59 15.66
N LEU A 288 8.58 -2.57 14.92
CA LEU A 288 10.00 -2.21 14.80
C LEU A 288 10.23 -0.74 14.50
N ALA A 289 11.48 -0.30 14.64
CA ALA A 289 11.84 1.08 14.33
C ALA A 289 11.85 1.34 12.83
N ARG A 290 12.55 0.49 12.06
CA ARG A 290 12.86 0.77 10.65
C ARG A 290 13.04 -0.49 9.81
N VAL A 291 12.63 -0.41 8.54
CA VAL A 291 13.01 -1.36 7.48
C VAL A 291 13.82 -0.61 6.41
N THR A 292 14.95 -1.17 5.97
CA THR A 292 15.77 -0.58 4.91
C THR A 292 16.34 -1.64 3.98
N GLY A 293 16.22 -1.43 2.67
CA GLY A 293 16.77 -2.29 1.61
C GLY A 293 16.85 -1.55 0.27
N ASP A 294 17.16 -2.27 -0.80
CA ASP A 294 17.27 -1.70 -2.15
C ASP A 294 15.96 -1.86 -2.93
N GLU A 295 15.66 -3.04 -3.49
CA GLU A 295 14.37 -3.32 -4.14
C GLU A 295 13.42 -4.16 -3.25
N TYR A 296 12.12 -3.96 -3.41
CA TYR A 296 11.06 -4.73 -2.75
C TYR A 296 11.15 -4.65 -1.22
N VAL A 297 10.86 -3.47 -0.68
CA VAL A 297 10.96 -3.19 0.76
C VAL A 297 9.57 -3.06 1.38
N GLY A 298 9.27 -3.90 2.37
CA GLY A 298 7.96 -3.97 3.03
C GLY A 298 8.02 -3.98 4.55
N GLY A 299 7.05 -3.35 5.23
CA GLY A 299 6.91 -3.49 6.68
C GLY A 299 6.52 -4.90 7.12
N ILE A 300 5.70 -5.60 6.35
CA ILE A 300 5.30 -7.00 6.55
C ILE A 300 6.18 -7.92 5.70
N VAL A 301 6.09 -7.79 4.37
CA VAL A 301 6.74 -8.67 3.39
C VAL A 301 7.50 -7.86 2.34
N GLY A 302 8.74 -8.21 2.01
CA GLY A 302 9.45 -7.57 0.90
C GLY A 302 8.79 -7.87 -0.44
N TYR A 303 8.81 -9.15 -0.83
CA TYR A 303 8.20 -9.66 -2.06
C TYR A 303 7.19 -10.77 -1.78
N ASN A 304 5.94 -10.56 -2.20
CA ASN A 304 4.88 -11.56 -2.19
C ASN A 304 4.63 -12.12 -3.60
N ASP A 305 5.00 -13.37 -3.81
CA ASP A 305 4.92 -14.08 -5.08
C ASP A 305 3.97 -15.25 -4.94
N ALA A 306 2.75 -15.17 -5.48
CA ALA A 306 1.66 -16.15 -5.28
C ALA A 306 1.25 -16.45 -3.81
N GLY A 307 1.94 -15.92 -2.81
CA GLY A 307 1.66 -16.13 -1.40
C GLY A 307 0.40 -15.42 -0.89
N LEU A 308 -0.12 -15.91 0.24
CA LEU A 308 -1.25 -15.32 0.95
C LEU A 308 -0.78 -14.63 2.23
N ILE A 309 -0.96 -13.32 2.28
CA ILE A 309 -0.78 -12.50 3.48
C ILE A 309 -2.16 -12.18 4.03
N GLN A 310 -2.49 -12.72 5.20
CA GLN A 310 -3.82 -12.60 5.79
C GLN A 310 -3.77 -12.17 7.26
N GLU A 311 -4.63 -11.22 7.63
CA GLU A 311 -4.78 -10.75 9.02
C GLU A 311 -3.46 -10.34 9.67
N SER A 312 -2.52 -9.82 8.88
CA SER A 312 -1.16 -9.55 9.30
C SER A 312 -0.87 -8.05 9.29
N ARG A 313 0.02 -7.60 10.17
CA ARG A 313 0.27 -6.16 10.33
C ARG A 313 1.72 -5.78 10.59
N ALA A 314 2.06 -4.55 10.20
CA ALA A 314 3.32 -3.92 10.57
C ALA A 314 3.09 -2.60 11.29
N LYS A 315 3.83 -2.38 12.38
CA LYS A 315 3.95 -1.08 13.03
C LYS A 315 5.39 -0.60 12.94
N VAL A 316 5.65 0.39 12.10
CA VAL A 316 6.98 0.94 11.85
C VAL A 316 7.07 2.36 12.41
N THR A 317 7.77 2.52 13.54
CA THR A 317 7.71 3.78 14.31
C THR A 317 8.52 4.92 13.69
N THR A 318 9.47 4.63 12.79
CA THR A 318 10.28 5.66 12.14
C THR A 318 10.12 5.68 10.63
N ARG A 319 10.52 4.63 9.92
CA ARG A 319 10.59 4.67 8.46
C ARG A 319 10.67 3.31 7.79
N VAL A 320 10.01 3.18 6.64
CA VAL A 320 10.33 2.18 5.61
C VAL A 320 11.03 2.90 4.46
N ASN A 321 12.21 2.43 4.07
CA ASN A 321 13.05 3.10 3.06
C ASN A 321 13.67 2.12 2.07
N GLY A 322 13.63 2.46 0.79
CA GLY A 322 14.42 1.76 -0.22
C GLY A 322 14.59 2.54 -1.52
N VAL A 323 15.02 1.84 -2.56
CA VAL A 323 15.25 2.40 -3.90
C VAL A 323 14.04 2.13 -4.78
N LYS A 324 13.61 0.85 -4.87
CA LYS A 324 12.54 0.42 -5.78
C LYS A 324 11.43 -0.42 -5.12
N ASP A 325 10.17 -0.11 -5.44
CA ASP A 325 8.95 -0.78 -4.99
C ASP A 325 8.88 -0.90 -3.46
N ILE A 326 8.47 0.20 -2.82
CA ILE A 326 8.46 0.35 -1.36
C ILE A 326 7.01 0.40 -0.87
N GLY A 327 6.66 -0.53 0.02
CA GLY A 327 5.38 -0.52 0.72
C GLY A 327 5.55 -0.41 2.22
N GLY A 328 4.70 0.35 2.90
CA GLY A 328 4.66 0.30 4.37
C GLY A 328 4.27 -1.09 4.90
N GLY A 329 3.66 -1.95 4.07
CA GLY A 329 3.40 -3.36 4.35
C GLY A 329 4.08 -4.33 3.38
N VAL A 330 3.86 -4.19 2.07
CA VAL A 330 4.40 -5.10 1.05
C VAL A 330 5.19 -4.33 0.00
N GLY A 331 6.46 -4.66 -0.25
CA GLY A 331 7.23 -3.98 -1.30
C GLY A 331 6.61 -4.21 -2.68
N TYR A 332 6.52 -5.48 -3.07
CA TYR A 332 5.97 -5.89 -4.36
C TYR A 332 5.06 -7.11 -4.23
N ASN A 333 3.89 -7.04 -4.85
CA ASN A 333 2.90 -8.11 -4.91
C ASN A 333 2.71 -8.54 -6.36
N ALA A 334 3.30 -9.68 -6.74
CA ALA A 334 3.23 -10.18 -8.13
C ALA A 334 1.83 -10.70 -8.44
N THR A 335 1.52 -11.88 -7.92
CA THR A 335 0.29 -12.66 -8.14
C THR A 335 -0.36 -13.07 -6.81
N GLY A 336 0.24 -12.67 -5.69
CA GLY A 336 -0.24 -13.03 -4.36
C GLY A 336 -1.42 -12.20 -3.89
N THR A 337 -1.94 -12.58 -2.72
CA THR A 337 -3.09 -11.93 -2.08
C THR A 337 -2.68 -11.25 -0.77
N VAL A 338 -3.10 -10.00 -0.61
CA VAL A 338 -3.03 -9.23 0.64
C VAL A 338 -4.46 -9.03 1.14
N LEU A 339 -4.84 -9.74 2.19
CA LEU A 339 -6.20 -9.83 2.71
C LEU A 339 -6.25 -9.39 4.17
N SER A 340 -7.17 -8.48 4.51
CA SER A 340 -7.39 -8.08 5.92
C SER A 340 -6.12 -7.65 6.65
N SER A 341 -5.16 -7.08 5.92
CA SER A 341 -3.82 -6.80 6.42
C SER A 341 -3.53 -5.30 6.36
N TYR A 342 -2.71 -4.81 7.28
CA TYR A 342 -2.56 -3.37 7.40
C TYR A 342 -1.20 -2.92 7.93
N THR A 343 -0.92 -1.64 7.75
CA THR A 343 0.30 -1.02 8.27
C THR A 343 0.01 0.29 8.97
N GLU A 344 0.75 0.51 10.04
CA GLU A 344 0.85 1.76 10.79
C GLU A 344 2.30 2.23 10.72
N SER A 345 2.58 3.21 9.88
CA SER A 345 3.95 3.69 9.64
C SER A 345 4.06 5.21 9.78
N LEU A 346 5.16 5.68 10.35
CA LEU A 346 5.41 7.12 10.40
C LEU A 346 5.77 7.67 8.99
N LEU A 347 6.70 7.02 8.30
CA LEU A 347 7.17 7.47 6.99
C LEU A 347 7.42 6.28 6.07
N VAL A 348 6.91 6.35 4.85
CA VAL A 348 7.28 5.44 3.75
C VAL A 348 7.92 6.27 2.65
N THR A 349 9.17 5.96 2.31
CA THR A 349 9.94 6.78 1.37
C THR A 349 10.89 5.98 0.50
N GLY A 350 11.29 6.54 -0.64
CA GLY A 350 12.31 5.95 -1.49
C GLY A 350 12.89 6.91 -2.52
N THR A 351 13.89 6.44 -3.26
CA THR A 351 14.68 7.26 -4.19
C THR A 351 14.38 7.03 -5.67
N SER A 352 13.72 5.94 -6.08
CA SER A 352 13.55 5.64 -7.52
C SER A 352 12.38 4.69 -7.89
N SER A 353 11.13 4.88 -7.42
CA SER A 353 10.02 3.97 -7.85
C SER A 353 8.59 4.28 -7.37
N ASN A 354 7.74 3.24 -7.42
CA ASN A 354 6.45 3.06 -6.78
C ASN A 354 6.57 2.99 -5.26
N ILE A 355 5.89 3.92 -4.58
CA ILE A 355 5.87 4.04 -3.13
C ILE A 355 4.41 4.01 -2.69
N GLY A 356 4.05 2.99 -1.91
CA GLY A 356 2.71 2.81 -1.37
C GLY A 356 2.71 2.81 0.15
N GLY A 357 1.70 3.42 0.77
CA GLY A 357 1.55 3.30 2.21
C GLY A 357 1.36 1.85 2.67
N LEU A 358 0.67 0.99 1.89
CA LEU A 358 0.63 -0.46 2.10
C LEU A 358 1.49 -1.21 1.11
N VAL A 359 1.26 -1.09 -0.21
CA VAL A 359 1.94 -1.88 -1.24
C VAL A 359 2.71 -1.01 -2.22
N GLY A 360 4.00 -1.23 -2.43
CA GLY A 360 4.77 -0.47 -3.43
C GLY A 360 4.19 -0.68 -4.83
N ARG A 361 4.19 -1.93 -5.29
CA ARG A 361 3.64 -2.30 -6.61
C ARG A 361 2.78 -3.56 -6.56
N ASN A 362 1.62 -3.50 -7.21
CA ASN A 362 0.70 -4.64 -7.39
C ASN A 362 0.54 -4.93 -8.88
N ILE A 363 0.97 -6.10 -9.36
CA ILE A 363 0.91 -6.44 -10.79
C ILE A 363 -0.40 -7.15 -11.15
N SER A 364 -0.54 -8.40 -10.73
CA SER A 364 -1.69 -9.29 -10.96
C SER A 364 -2.28 -9.80 -9.64
N GLY A 365 -1.79 -9.26 -8.52
CA GLY A 365 -2.23 -9.65 -7.20
C GLY A 365 -3.54 -8.99 -6.76
N LEU A 366 -4.11 -9.53 -5.70
CA LEU A 366 -5.34 -9.03 -5.07
C LEU A 366 -5.02 -8.37 -3.73
N ILE A 367 -5.37 -7.10 -3.60
CA ILE A 367 -5.40 -6.39 -2.33
C ILE A 367 -6.86 -6.21 -1.94
N THR A 368 -7.27 -6.75 -0.79
CA THR A 368 -8.66 -6.66 -0.36
C THR A 368 -8.82 -6.52 1.14
N SER A 369 -9.82 -5.73 1.57
CA SER A 369 -10.12 -5.49 2.99
C SER A 369 -8.91 -5.00 3.79
N SER A 370 -7.99 -4.29 3.13
CA SER A 370 -6.65 -3.97 3.66
C SER A 370 -6.45 -2.47 3.72
N TYR A 371 -5.59 -1.99 4.61
CA TYR A 371 -5.44 -0.54 4.81
C TYR A 371 -4.06 -0.06 5.21
N ALA A 372 -3.81 1.22 4.94
CA ALA A 372 -2.62 1.95 5.37
C ALA A 372 -3.01 3.13 6.25
N LYS A 373 -2.40 3.21 7.45
CA LYS A 373 -2.41 4.42 8.30
C LYS A 373 -1.00 4.95 8.37
N VAL A 374 -0.69 5.93 7.52
CA VAL A 374 0.68 6.41 7.32
C VAL A 374 0.72 7.91 7.50
N THR A 375 1.66 8.45 8.30
CA THR A 375 1.74 9.92 8.43
C THR A 375 2.16 10.54 7.11
N THR A 376 3.34 10.17 6.61
CA THR A 376 3.88 10.68 5.34
C THR A 376 4.19 9.54 4.37
N VAL A 377 3.77 9.69 3.11
CA VAL A 377 4.30 8.92 1.98
C VAL A 377 5.03 9.89 1.05
N SER A 378 6.32 9.65 0.78
CA SER A 378 7.12 10.60 0.01
C SER A 378 8.15 9.99 -0.95
N SER A 379 8.37 10.65 -2.08
CA SER A 379 9.54 10.43 -2.94
C SER A 379 10.57 11.55 -2.72
N THR A 380 11.86 11.21 -2.60
CA THR A 380 12.93 12.18 -2.21
C THR A 380 13.92 12.54 -3.32
N VAL A 381 13.89 11.87 -4.48
CA VAL A 381 14.91 12.05 -5.55
C VAL A 381 14.23 12.14 -6.93
N ALA A 382 14.92 12.73 -7.91
CA ALA A 382 14.42 12.92 -9.27
C ALA A 382 14.33 11.64 -10.10
N GLY A 383 13.14 11.40 -10.68
CA GLY A 383 12.84 10.24 -11.51
C GLY A 383 11.35 10.16 -11.87
N THR A 384 10.91 8.98 -12.34
CA THR A 384 9.50 8.59 -12.47
C THR A 384 9.12 7.72 -11.27
N GLY A 385 8.48 8.32 -10.28
CA GLY A 385 7.88 7.67 -9.12
C GLY A 385 6.36 7.63 -9.22
N ASN A 386 5.75 6.63 -8.60
CA ASN A 386 4.31 6.58 -8.42
C ASN A 386 4.04 6.52 -6.93
N VAL A 387 3.42 7.56 -6.36
CA VAL A 387 3.26 7.69 -4.92
C VAL A 387 1.79 7.59 -4.56
N GLY A 388 1.43 6.55 -3.82
CA GLY A 388 0.06 6.31 -3.35
C GLY A 388 -0.03 6.14 -1.85
N GLY A 389 -1.10 6.65 -1.24
CA GLY A 389 -1.33 6.42 0.20
C GLY A 389 -1.59 4.95 0.54
N LEU A 390 -2.11 4.14 -0.39
CA LEU A 390 -2.21 2.68 -0.26
C LEU A 390 -1.24 1.96 -1.19
N VAL A 391 -1.29 2.26 -2.51
CA VAL A 391 -0.51 1.54 -3.52
C VAL A 391 0.27 2.49 -4.43
N GLY A 392 1.56 2.29 -4.63
CA GLY A 392 2.32 3.11 -5.58
C GLY A 392 1.83 2.90 -7.02
N MET A 393 1.94 1.67 -7.54
CA MET A 393 1.45 1.29 -8.87
C MET A 393 0.55 0.05 -8.82
N ASN A 394 -0.55 0.08 -9.56
CA ASN A 394 -1.46 -1.05 -9.74
C ASN A 394 -1.60 -1.42 -11.23
N GLY A 395 -1.54 -2.71 -11.57
CA GLY A 395 -2.22 -3.22 -12.76
C GLY A 395 -1.38 -3.58 -13.99
N THR A 396 -0.06 -3.80 -13.91
CA THR A 396 0.70 -4.28 -15.08
C THR A 396 0.37 -5.74 -15.49
N GLY A 397 -0.65 -6.34 -14.86
CA GLY A 397 -1.25 -7.64 -15.16
C GLY A 397 -2.67 -7.82 -14.58
N LEU A 398 -3.50 -6.77 -14.59
CA LEU A 398 -4.88 -6.77 -14.05
C LEU A 398 -4.99 -6.88 -12.51
N GLY A 399 -4.02 -6.33 -11.78
CA GLY A 399 -4.04 -6.22 -10.32
C GLY A 399 -5.33 -5.55 -9.80
N LYS A 400 -5.82 -6.03 -8.66
CA LYS A 400 -7.10 -5.63 -8.09
C LYS A 400 -6.94 -5.05 -6.70
N ILE A 401 -7.66 -3.96 -6.43
CA ILE A 401 -7.79 -3.34 -5.11
C ILE A 401 -9.28 -3.26 -4.77
N LYS A 402 -9.71 -3.89 -3.68
CA LYS A 402 -11.13 -3.93 -3.28
C LYS A 402 -11.31 -3.63 -1.80
N ASN A 403 -12.37 -2.93 -1.40
CA ASN A 403 -12.71 -2.74 0.02
C ASN A 403 -11.52 -2.25 0.87
N SER A 404 -10.66 -1.39 0.31
CA SER A 404 -9.36 -1.05 0.90
C SER A 404 -9.18 0.45 1.01
N TYR A 405 -8.35 0.91 1.95
CA TYR A 405 -8.26 2.35 2.19
C TYR A 405 -6.92 2.86 2.70
N ALA A 406 -6.68 4.14 2.45
CA ALA A 406 -5.55 4.88 2.99
C ALA A 406 -6.04 6.04 3.87
N GLU A 407 -5.46 6.15 5.06
CA GLU A 407 -5.57 7.33 5.92
C GLU A 407 -4.17 7.92 6.09
N THR A 408 -3.96 9.10 5.50
CA THR A 408 -2.67 9.79 5.51
C THR A 408 -2.73 11.18 6.12
N THR A 409 -1.59 11.67 6.61
CA THR A 409 -1.46 13.10 6.93
C THR A 409 -1.12 13.88 5.67
N ASN A 410 -0.05 13.48 4.98
CA ASN A 410 0.45 14.12 3.78
C ASN A 410 1.04 13.09 2.79
N ILE A 411 0.90 13.39 1.51
CA ILE A 411 1.53 12.64 0.43
C ILE A 411 2.26 13.64 -0.47
N THR A 412 3.54 13.41 -0.71
CA THR A 412 4.39 14.40 -1.40
C THR A 412 5.35 13.74 -2.38
N ALA A 413 5.35 14.15 -3.63
CA ALA A 413 6.43 13.84 -4.58
C ALA A 413 7.06 15.14 -5.07
N THR A 414 8.39 15.21 -5.07
CA THR A 414 9.12 16.39 -5.52
C THR A 414 9.45 16.35 -7.02
N THR A 415 9.17 15.23 -7.70
CA THR A 415 9.59 14.97 -9.10
C THR A 415 8.46 14.34 -9.93
N GLY A 416 8.63 14.17 -11.25
CA GLY A 416 7.62 14.09 -12.32
C GLY A 416 6.63 12.92 -12.29
N ASP A 417 5.85 12.83 -11.21
CA ASP A 417 5.25 11.60 -10.72
C ASP A 417 3.73 11.60 -10.77
N TYR A 418 3.17 10.39 -10.77
CA TYR A 418 1.76 10.16 -10.48
C TYR A 418 1.58 10.05 -8.96
N VAL A 419 0.80 10.97 -8.39
CA VAL A 419 0.58 11.06 -6.94
C VAL A 419 -0.90 10.97 -6.64
N GLY A 420 -1.30 10.01 -5.82
CA GLY A 420 -2.70 9.85 -5.43
C GLY A 420 -2.90 9.51 -3.95
N GLY A 421 -4.05 9.86 -3.41
CA GLY A 421 -4.41 9.54 -2.02
C GLY A 421 -4.49 8.05 -1.75
N LEU A 422 -5.01 7.26 -2.69
CA LEU A 422 -5.08 5.82 -2.62
C LEU A 422 -3.98 5.19 -3.48
N VAL A 423 -3.92 5.55 -4.76
CA VAL A 423 -3.02 4.92 -5.73
C VAL A 423 -2.23 5.97 -6.50
N GLY A 424 -0.93 5.76 -6.73
CA GLY A 424 -0.17 6.63 -7.62
C GLY A 424 -0.64 6.48 -9.07
N TYR A 425 -0.38 5.31 -9.67
CA TYR A 425 -0.76 5.03 -11.06
C TYR A 425 -1.46 3.68 -11.21
N ASN A 426 -2.61 3.67 -11.89
CA ASN A 426 -3.34 2.47 -12.26
C ASN A 426 -3.18 2.23 -13.76
N THR A 427 -2.32 1.29 -14.17
CA THR A 427 -2.00 1.07 -15.59
C THR A 427 -3.13 0.38 -16.35
N GLY A 428 -3.93 -0.44 -15.66
CA GLY A 428 -4.99 -1.28 -16.26
C GLY A 428 -5.74 -2.17 -15.26
N GLY A 429 -5.56 -1.96 -13.95
CA GLY A 429 -6.18 -2.78 -12.92
C GLY A 429 -7.58 -2.32 -12.49
N GLU A 430 -8.22 -3.10 -11.64
CA GLU A 430 -9.53 -2.79 -11.05
C GLU A 430 -9.34 -2.17 -9.66
N ILE A 431 -10.00 -1.04 -9.41
CA ILE A 431 -10.10 -0.43 -8.08
C ILE A 431 -11.58 -0.27 -7.76
N SER A 432 -12.06 -0.93 -6.71
CA SER A 432 -13.46 -0.89 -6.31
C SER A 432 -13.66 -0.75 -4.81
N ASP A 433 -14.74 -0.09 -4.41
CA ASP A 433 -15.20 0.02 -3.01
C ASP A 433 -14.11 0.52 -2.05
N SER A 434 -13.25 1.41 -2.52
CA SER A 434 -12.01 1.80 -1.84
C SER A 434 -11.91 3.32 -1.64
N TYR A 435 -11.12 3.76 -0.67
CA TYR A 435 -11.09 5.19 -0.33
C TYR A 435 -9.78 5.76 0.18
N ALA A 436 -9.59 7.06 -0.04
CA ALA A 436 -8.49 7.84 0.49
C ALA A 436 -8.98 8.94 1.42
N LYS A 437 -8.33 9.08 2.58
CA LYS A 437 -8.47 10.23 3.48
C LYS A 437 -7.12 10.88 3.71
N SER A 438 -7.01 12.18 3.45
CA SER A 438 -5.78 12.94 3.70
C SER A 438 -6.06 14.25 4.45
N SER A 439 -5.48 14.40 5.63
CA SER A 439 -5.81 15.53 6.53
C SER A 439 -5.09 16.84 6.22
N THR A 440 -4.02 16.85 5.41
CA THR A 440 -3.30 18.09 5.07
C THR A 440 -3.26 18.37 3.57
N SER A 441 -2.47 17.63 2.81
CA SER A 441 -2.30 17.87 1.37
C SER A 441 -1.77 16.65 0.65
N ILE A 442 -2.15 16.54 -0.62
CA ILE A 442 -1.53 15.66 -1.61
C ILE A 442 -0.84 16.58 -2.62
N SER A 443 0.48 16.50 -2.72
CA SER A 443 1.26 17.39 -3.60
C SER A 443 2.24 16.65 -4.49
N GLY A 444 2.33 17.05 -5.74
CA GLY A 444 3.26 16.47 -6.71
C GLY A 444 3.74 17.49 -7.74
N VAL A 445 4.28 17.00 -8.87
CA VAL A 445 4.76 17.85 -9.96
C VAL A 445 3.77 17.92 -11.11
N THR A 446 3.30 16.78 -11.63
CA THR A 446 2.56 16.74 -12.90
C THR A 446 1.23 16.03 -12.87
N TYR A 447 1.05 14.90 -12.17
CA TYR A 447 -0.21 14.15 -12.22
C TYR A 447 -0.69 13.86 -10.80
N VAL A 448 -1.58 14.70 -10.27
CA VAL A 448 -1.94 14.64 -8.85
C VAL A 448 -3.45 14.52 -8.68
N GLY A 449 -3.89 13.47 -8.00
CA GLY A 449 -5.29 13.22 -7.70
C GLY A 449 -5.56 13.03 -6.21
N GLY A 450 -6.77 13.39 -5.76
CA GLY A 450 -7.16 13.08 -4.38
C GLY A 450 -7.30 11.58 -4.10
N LEU A 451 -7.72 10.78 -5.09
CA LEU A 451 -7.69 9.31 -5.03
C LEU A 451 -6.51 8.74 -5.82
N LEU A 452 -6.35 9.16 -7.08
CA LEU A 452 -5.48 8.50 -8.05
C LEU A 452 -4.68 9.52 -8.87
N GLY A 453 -3.36 9.38 -8.95
CA GLY A 453 -2.55 10.26 -9.79
C GLY A 453 -2.89 10.12 -11.28
N GLY A 454 -2.92 8.88 -11.78
CA GLY A 454 -3.30 8.58 -13.16
C GLY A 454 -4.04 7.25 -13.33
N ASN A 455 -5.01 7.23 -14.25
CA ASN A 455 -5.68 6.02 -14.70
C ASN A 455 -5.34 5.80 -16.18
N GLY A 456 -4.60 4.72 -16.49
CA GLY A 456 -4.38 4.21 -17.83
C GLY A 456 -5.65 3.56 -18.38
N SER A 457 -5.59 2.28 -18.74
CA SER A 457 -6.76 1.48 -19.19
C SER A 457 -7.57 0.84 -18.05
N GLY A 458 -7.47 1.41 -16.84
CA GLY A 458 -8.01 0.81 -15.63
C GLY A 458 -9.50 1.09 -15.38
N PHE A 459 -10.12 0.24 -14.55
CA PHE A 459 -11.53 0.34 -14.16
C PHE A 459 -11.67 0.79 -12.70
N LEU A 460 -12.35 1.90 -12.49
CA LEU A 460 -12.69 2.45 -11.18
C LEU A 460 -14.20 2.42 -10.96
N SER A 461 -14.63 1.88 -9.83
CA SER A 461 -16.05 1.88 -9.43
C SER A 461 -16.24 2.08 -7.94
N SER A 462 -17.24 2.85 -7.52
CA SER A 462 -17.65 2.96 -6.11
C SER A 462 -16.53 3.41 -5.16
N ASN A 463 -15.62 4.28 -5.62
CA ASN A 463 -14.48 4.75 -4.82
C ASN A 463 -14.68 6.20 -4.35
N TYR A 464 -14.05 6.56 -3.23
CA TYR A 464 -14.10 7.95 -2.76
C TYR A 464 -12.79 8.55 -2.24
N ALA A 465 -12.65 9.86 -2.41
CA ALA A 465 -11.57 10.66 -1.82
C ALA A 465 -12.14 11.77 -0.93
N GLU A 466 -11.64 11.86 0.29
CA GLU A 466 -11.89 12.98 1.20
C GLU A 466 -10.54 13.57 1.64
N VAL A 467 -10.15 14.69 1.02
CA VAL A 467 -8.81 15.24 1.15
C VAL A 467 -8.88 16.73 1.50
N LYS A 468 -7.90 17.26 2.23
CA LYS A 468 -7.91 18.70 2.51
C LYS A 468 -7.49 19.54 1.30
N ALA A 469 -6.37 19.23 0.66
CA ALA A 469 -5.86 19.98 -0.50
C ALA A 469 -5.16 19.07 -1.51
N VAL A 470 -5.17 19.45 -2.78
CA VAL A 470 -4.46 18.75 -3.86
C VAL A 470 -3.72 19.78 -4.71
N SER A 471 -2.42 19.59 -4.93
CA SER A 471 -1.64 20.59 -5.69
C SER A 471 -0.53 20.00 -6.54
N ALA A 472 -0.25 20.62 -7.68
CA ALA A 472 0.92 20.31 -8.49
C ALA A 472 1.67 21.57 -8.93
N SER A 473 2.98 21.46 -9.08
CA SER A 473 3.82 22.57 -9.55
C SER A 473 3.73 22.83 -11.05
N THR A 474 3.17 21.91 -11.85
CA THR A 474 3.06 22.06 -13.31
C THR A 474 1.64 21.90 -13.86
N SER A 475 1.01 20.73 -13.75
CA SER A 475 -0.26 20.47 -14.43
C SER A 475 -1.08 19.30 -13.85
N HIS A 476 -2.16 18.90 -14.55
CA HIS A 476 -3.02 17.72 -14.35
C HIS A 476 -3.38 17.42 -12.90
N VAL A 477 -4.16 18.32 -12.29
CA VAL A 477 -4.62 18.15 -10.92
C VAL A 477 -6.13 17.96 -10.87
N GLY A 478 -6.56 16.88 -10.21
CA GLY A 478 -7.95 16.61 -9.92
C GLY A 478 -8.20 16.37 -8.44
N GLY A 479 -9.35 16.76 -7.92
CA GLY A 479 -9.76 16.36 -6.56
C GLY A 479 -9.99 14.85 -6.42
N PHE A 480 -10.18 14.13 -7.53
CA PHE A 480 -10.27 12.67 -7.59
C PHE A 480 -9.10 12.06 -8.39
N VAL A 481 -8.94 12.43 -9.67
CA VAL A 481 -7.94 11.86 -10.59
C VAL A 481 -7.11 12.96 -11.24
N GLY A 482 -5.78 12.84 -11.26
CA GLY A 482 -4.94 13.78 -12.01
C GLY A 482 -5.15 13.67 -13.52
N LYS A 483 -4.90 12.48 -14.08
CA LYS A 483 -5.07 12.15 -15.50
C LYS A 483 -5.88 10.86 -15.71
N ALA A 484 -6.90 10.90 -16.56
CA ALA A 484 -7.63 9.72 -17.04
C ALA A 484 -7.37 9.51 -18.54
N GLU A 485 -6.81 8.37 -18.93
CA GLU A 485 -6.42 8.06 -20.30
C GLU A 485 -7.56 7.37 -21.09
N ALA A 486 -7.39 7.27 -22.41
CA ALA A 486 -8.47 6.98 -23.36
C ALA A 486 -9.25 5.67 -23.11
N GLU A 487 -8.59 4.64 -22.59
CA GLU A 487 -9.21 3.34 -22.30
C GLU A 487 -9.70 3.20 -20.86
N GLY A 488 -9.50 4.24 -20.04
CA GLY A 488 -9.92 4.25 -18.64
C GLY A 488 -11.43 4.41 -18.48
N TYR A 489 -12.00 3.73 -17.49
CA TYR A 489 -13.41 3.83 -17.13
C TYR A 489 -13.56 4.14 -15.65
N ILE A 490 -14.21 5.27 -15.33
CA ILE A 490 -14.47 5.73 -13.97
C ILE A 490 -15.99 5.84 -13.78
N SER A 491 -16.52 5.16 -12.78
CA SER A 491 -17.96 5.15 -12.49
C SER A 491 -18.24 5.24 -11.00
N LYS A 492 -19.36 5.88 -10.61
CA LYS A 492 -19.85 5.87 -9.22
C LYS A 492 -18.79 6.35 -8.22
N CYS A 493 -18.02 7.36 -8.60
CA CYS A 493 -16.88 7.84 -7.83
C CYS A 493 -17.12 9.24 -7.27
N TYR A 494 -16.50 9.53 -6.13
CA TYR A 494 -16.73 10.76 -5.39
C TYR A 494 -15.44 11.40 -4.88
N ALA A 495 -15.32 12.72 -5.02
CA ALA A 495 -14.29 13.51 -4.36
C ALA A 495 -14.87 14.65 -3.52
N LYS A 496 -14.31 14.86 -2.34
CA LYS A 496 -14.52 16.06 -1.52
C LYS A 496 -13.18 16.65 -1.14
N SER A 497 -13.07 17.95 -1.36
CA SER A 497 -11.94 18.74 -0.86
C SER A 497 -12.39 19.87 0.04
N SER A 498 -11.83 19.94 1.25
CA SER A 498 -12.14 21.00 2.23
C SER A 498 -11.24 22.24 2.09
N GLY A 499 -10.34 22.24 1.11
CA GLY A 499 -9.37 23.30 0.85
C GLY A 499 -9.14 23.43 -0.66
N THR A 500 -7.95 23.89 -1.03
CA THR A 500 -7.66 24.28 -2.41
C THR A 500 -7.14 23.12 -3.26
N ILE A 501 -7.70 23.00 -4.46
CA ILE A 501 -7.16 22.23 -5.58
C ILE A 501 -6.43 23.21 -6.51
N SER A 502 -5.13 23.03 -6.76
CA SER A 502 -4.33 24.02 -7.51
C SER A 502 -3.28 23.44 -8.43
N ALA A 503 -3.20 23.96 -9.65
CA ALA A 503 -2.06 23.75 -10.56
C ALA A 503 -1.95 24.88 -11.57
N PRO A 504 -0.80 25.07 -12.23
CA PRO A 504 -0.73 26.01 -13.35
C PRO A 504 -1.66 25.65 -14.51
N THR A 505 -1.69 24.39 -14.92
CA THR A 505 -2.42 23.94 -16.13
C THR A 505 -3.28 22.71 -15.85
N TYR A 506 -4.46 22.61 -16.48
CA TYR A 506 -5.37 21.45 -16.36
C TYR A 506 -5.76 21.14 -14.92
N THR A 507 -6.51 22.06 -14.31
CA THR A 507 -6.97 21.93 -12.92
C THR A 507 -8.47 21.68 -12.89
N GLY A 508 -8.90 20.59 -12.27
CA GLY A 508 -10.32 20.22 -12.13
C GLY A 508 -10.71 19.84 -10.71
N GLY A 509 -11.96 20.10 -10.33
CA GLY A 509 -12.47 19.66 -9.01
C GLY A 509 -12.57 18.14 -8.88
N PHE A 510 -12.81 17.41 -9.97
CA PHE A 510 -12.81 15.94 -10.02
C PHE A 510 -11.58 15.42 -10.78
N VAL A 511 -11.38 15.86 -12.03
CA VAL A 511 -10.32 15.36 -12.91
C VAL A 511 -9.50 16.50 -13.52
N GLY A 512 -8.17 16.41 -13.51
CA GLY A 512 -7.33 17.41 -14.17
C GLY A 512 -7.47 17.36 -15.69
N TYR A 513 -7.22 16.17 -16.24
CA TYR A 513 -7.27 15.90 -17.68
C TYR A 513 -7.92 14.55 -17.96
N ALA A 514 -8.86 14.48 -18.91
CA ALA A 514 -9.51 13.23 -19.27
C ALA A 514 -9.54 12.96 -20.78
N GLN A 515 -9.31 11.70 -21.14
CA GLN A 515 -9.52 11.10 -22.46
C GLN A 515 -10.46 9.89 -22.43
N GLY A 516 -10.70 9.31 -21.25
CA GLY A 516 -11.54 8.13 -21.07
C GLY A 516 -13.00 8.47 -20.74
N GLN A 517 -13.68 7.50 -20.11
CA GLN A 517 -15.08 7.63 -19.71
C GLN A 517 -15.19 7.94 -18.21
N ILE A 518 -16.01 8.93 -17.87
CA ILE A 518 -16.35 9.26 -16.49
C ILE A 518 -17.87 9.37 -16.38
N VAL A 519 -18.49 8.47 -15.62
CA VAL A 519 -19.93 8.40 -15.50
C VAL A 519 -20.39 8.36 -14.05
N GLU A 520 -21.57 8.88 -13.76
CA GLU A 520 -22.22 8.76 -12.42
C GLU A 520 -21.29 9.18 -11.26
N SER A 521 -20.52 10.24 -11.45
CA SER A 521 -19.44 10.62 -10.53
C SER A 521 -19.50 12.11 -10.17
N TYR A 522 -19.00 12.47 -8.99
CA TYR A 522 -19.16 13.83 -8.50
C TYR A 522 -18.02 14.39 -7.65
N ALA A 523 -17.92 15.71 -7.63
CA ALA A 523 -16.96 16.45 -6.83
C ALA A 523 -17.64 17.53 -5.96
N LEU A 524 -17.19 17.64 -4.72
CA LEU A 524 -17.54 18.69 -3.77
C LEU A 524 -16.27 19.45 -3.34
N PRO A 525 -15.64 20.19 -4.27
CA PRO A 525 -14.45 20.98 -3.94
C PRO A 525 -14.81 22.27 -3.20
N THR A 526 -13.95 22.73 -2.29
CA THR A 526 -14.12 24.07 -1.68
C THR A 526 -13.55 25.17 -2.56
N THR A 527 -12.35 24.97 -3.09
CA THR A 527 -11.69 25.95 -3.96
C THR A 527 -10.93 25.24 -5.07
N VAL A 528 -11.02 25.77 -6.29
CA VAL A 528 -10.23 25.31 -7.44
C VAL A 528 -9.54 26.51 -8.07
N THR A 529 -8.21 26.44 -8.21
CA THR A 529 -7.39 27.56 -8.68
C THR A 529 -6.41 27.11 -9.78
N GLY A 530 -6.49 27.73 -10.96
CA GLY A 530 -5.49 27.60 -12.01
C GLY A 530 -4.76 28.91 -12.28
N THR A 531 -3.47 28.86 -12.65
CA THR A 531 -2.67 30.08 -12.87
C THR A 531 -2.23 30.32 -14.31
N ILE A 532 -2.43 29.35 -15.21
CA ILE A 532 -2.05 29.50 -16.63
C ILE A 532 -3.24 29.22 -17.54
N ILE A 533 -3.66 27.95 -17.67
CA ILE A 533 -4.67 27.59 -18.67
C ILE A 533 -5.53 26.40 -18.21
N SER A 534 -6.81 26.48 -18.56
CA SER A 534 -7.76 25.37 -18.46
C SER A 534 -8.04 24.97 -17.02
N THR A 535 -8.97 25.71 -16.41
CA THR A 535 -9.44 25.49 -15.04
C THR A 535 -10.93 25.21 -15.07
N GLY A 536 -11.37 24.08 -14.52
CA GLY A 536 -12.80 23.78 -14.45
C GLY A 536 -13.27 23.26 -13.11
N GLY A 537 -14.54 23.48 -12.82
CA GLY A 537 -15.12 23.06 -11.55
C GLY A 537 -15.20 21.55 -11.38
N PHE A 538 -15.37 20.79 -12.47
CA PHE A 538 -15.34 19.33 -12.49
C PHE A 538 -14.08 18.83 -13.22
N ALA A 539 -13.85 19.29 -14.45
CA ALA A 539 -12.71 18.88 -15.25
C ALA A 539 -11.85 20.07 -15.69
N GLY A 540 -10.53 19.95 -15.65
CA GLY A 540 -9.66 20.94 -16.30
C GLY A 540 -9.82 20.88 -17.81
N TYR A 541 -9.38 19.77 -18.41
CA TYR A 541 -9.33 19.57 -19.85
C TYR A 541 -9.90 18.22 -20.28
N LEU A 542 -10.67 18.19 -21.36
CA LEU A 542 -11.22 16.99 -21.98
C LEU A 542 -10.72 16.84 -23.42
N LEU A 543 -10.23 15.65 -23.78
CA LEU A 543 -9.83 15.31 -25.15
C LEU A 543 -10.36 13.95 -25.55
N SER A 544 -11.27 13.88 -26.51
CA SER A 544 -11.88 12.61 -26.91
C SER A 544 -12.54 11.85 -25.76
N ALA A 545 -12.98 12.56 -24.72
CA ALA A 545 -13.55 11.99 -23.50
C ALA A 545 -15.08 11.89 -23.56
N PHE A 546 -15.64 11.05 -22.69
CA PHE A 546 -17.08 10.92 -22.50
C PHE A 546 -17.45 11.11 -21.03
N LEU A 547 -18.20 12.17 -20.74
CA LEU A 547 -18.75 12.47 -19.42
C LEU A 547 -20.28 12.34 -19.46
N ALA A 548 -20.84 11.57 -18.54
CA ALA A 548 -22.30 11.44 -18.42
C ALA A 548 -22.77 11.32 -16.98
N ASN A 549 -23.84 12.05 -16.62
CA ASN A 549 -24.44 12.00 -15.28
C ASN A 549 -23.42 12.38 -14.18
N VAL A 550 -22.63 13.42 -14.43
CA VAL A 550 -21.57 13.87 -13.53
C VAL A 550 -21.86 15.27 -12.99
N TYR A 551 -21.42 15.59 -11.78
CA TYR A 551 -21.70 16.90 -11.19
C TYR A 551 -20.59 17.44 -10.29
N THR A 552 -20.49 18.76 -10.21
CA THR A 552 -19.64 19.48 -9.25
C THR A 552 -20.45 20.54 -8.51
N ARG A 553 -20.20 20.71 -7.21
CA ARG A 553 -20.90 21.71 -6.41
C ARG A 553 -20.01 22.32 -5.35
N SER A 554 -20.02 23.64 -5.30
CA SER A 554 -19.51 24.44 -4.19
C SER A 554 -20.31 25.73 -4.01
N SER A 555 -21.38 25.69 -3.21
CA SER A 555 -22.28 26.85 -3.02
C SER A 555 -21.65 28.01 -2.26
N LEU A 556 -20.52 27.79 -1.60
CA LEU A 556 -19.72 28.83 -0.91
C LEU A 556 -18.29 28.91 -1.45
N GLY A 557 -17.94 28.05 -2.41
CA GLY A 557 -16.58 27.94 -2.93
C GLY A 557 -16.34 28.84 -4.12
N THR A 558 -15.05 29.02 -4.41
CA THR A 558 -14.57 29.85 -5.51
C THR A 558 -13.81 29.00 -6.53
N LEU A 559 -14.11 29.23 -7.80
CA LEU A 559 -13.33 28.76 -8.94
C LEU A 559 -12.61 29.95 -9.55
N SER A 560 -11.29 29.90 -9.67
CA SER A 560 -10.49 30.99 -10.24
C SER A 560 -9.44 30.47 -11.22
N GLY A 561 -9.30 31.08 -12.38
CA GLY A 561 -8.28 30.70 -13.36
C GLY A 561 -7.64 31.90 -14.08
N ALA A 562 -6.62 31.66 -14.90
CA ALA A 562 -6.09 32.67 -15.80
C ALA A 562 -6.87 32.70 -17.13
N THR A 563 -6.66 31.72 -18.02
CA THR A 563 -7.43 31.55 -19.26
C THR A 563 -8.16 30.21 -19.30
N GLU A 564 -9.19 30.10 -20.14
CA GLU A 564 -10.00 28.88 -20.32
C GLU A 564 -10.62 28.39 -19.01
N VAL A 565 -11.41 29.26 -18.37
CA VAL A 565 -12.04 29.00 -17.07
C VAL A 565 -13.50 28.63 -17.28
N GLY A 566 -13.92 27.45 -16.85
CA GLY A 566 -15.33 27.04 -16.95
C GLY A 566 -15.90 26.51 -15.65
N GLY A 567 -17.08 26.97 -15.25
CA GLY A 567 -17.73 26.47 -14.02
C GLY A 567 -17.88 24.95 -13.94
N PHE A 568 -17.97 24.26 -15.08
CA PHE A 568 -17.92 22.81 -15.18
C PHE A 568 -16.59 22.30 -15.78
N VAL A 569 -16.24 22.74 -17.00
CA VAL A 569 -15.00 22.30 -17.69
C VAL A 569 -14.18 23.48 -18.18
N GLY A 570 -12.86 23.48 -17.97
CA GLY A 570 -11.99 24.52 -18.54
C GLY A 570 -12.00 24.49 -20.07
N SER A 571 -11.59 23.37 -20.66
CA SER A 571 -11.53 23.18 -22.12
C SER A 571 -12.04 21.81 -22.56
N ILE A 572 -12.81 21.78 -23.64
CA ILE A 572 -13.41 20.57 -24.19
C ILE A 572 -13.00 20.42 -25.66
N VAL A 573 -12.36 19.30 -26.02
CA VAL A 573 -11.94 18.99 -27.39
C VAL A 573 -12.40 17.60 -27.79
N ASN A 574 -13.06 17.46 -28.94
CA ASN A 574 -13.52 16.16 -29.47
C ASN A 574 -14.33 15.30 -28.46
N SER A 575 -14.97 15.90 -27.47
CA SER A 575 -15.53 15.18 -26.32
C SER A 575 -17.06 15.28 -26.25
N THR A 576 -17.67 14.44 -25.43
CA THR A 576 -19.11 14.44 -25.18
C THR A 576 -19.39 14.64 -23.70
N VAL A 577 -20.26 15.60 -23.37
CA VAL A 577 -20.71 15.90 -22.00
C VAL A 577 -22.22 15.86 -21.98
N ILE A 578 -22.81 14.96 -21.21
CA ILE A 578 -24.27 14.75 -21.17
C ILE A 578 -24.77 14.74 -19.73
N ASN A 579 -25.95 15.30 -19.46
CA ASN A 579 -26.61 15.24 -18.14
C ASN A 579 -25.68 15.71 -17.00
N SER A 580 -25.00 16.84 -17.18
CA SER A 580 -23.91 17.25 -16.30
C SER A 580 -24.11 18.63 -15.68
N TYR A 581 -23.76 18.80 -14.41
CA TYR A 581 -24.20 19.95 -13.60
C TYR A 581 -23.05 20.60 -12.83
N ALA A 582 -22.99 21.94 -12.83
CA ALA A 582 -22.08 22.73 -12.00
C ALA A 582 -22.81 23.75 -11.14
N VAL A 583 -22.42 23.88 -9.88
CA VAL A 583 -22.89 24.97 -9.02
C VAL A 583 -21.70 25.59 -8.28
N TRP A 584 -21.55 26.91 -8.40
CA TRP A 584 -20.48 27.68 -7.74
C TRP A 584 -21.03 28.98 -7.15
N ALA A 585 -20.41 29.48 -6.09
CA ALA A 585 -20.68 30.85 -5.66
C ALA A 585 -20.10 31.85 -6.68
N LEU A 586 -18.86 31.63 -7.10
CA LEU A 586 -18.13 32.50 -8.01
C LEU A 586 -17.20 31.69 -8.94
N VAL A 587 -17.23 32.03 -10.22
CA VAL A 587 -16.26 31.63 -11.25
C VAL A 587 -15.56 32.89 -11.74
N SER A 588 -14.24 32.96 -11.58
CA SER A 588 -13.44 34.13 -11.95
C SER A 588 -12.28 33.80 -12.88
N GLY A 589 -11.99 34.70 -13.81
CA GLY A 589 -10.84 34.57 -14.72
C GLY A 589 -10.07 35.86 -14.89
N THR A 590 -8.74 35.78 -15.07
CA THR A 590 -7.89 36.96 -15.30
C THR A 590 -7.54 37.23 -16.76
N GLY A 591 -7.95 36.34 -17.67
CA GLY A 591 -7.65 36.41 -19.09
C GLY A 591 -8.86 36.06 -19.95
N GLU A 592 -8.62 35.45 -21.10
CA GLU A 592 -9.65 35.09 -22.08
C GLU A 592 -10.37 33.77 -21.75
N TYR A 593 -11.57 33.60 -22.31
CA TYR A 593 -12.36 32.36 -22.28
C TYR A 593 -12.90 31.99 -20.88
N VAL A 594 -13.62 32.90 -20.23
CA VAL A 594 -14.29 32.65 -18.94
C VAL A 594 -15.76 32.33 -19.20
N GLY A 595 -16.19 31.10 -18.95
CA GLY A 595 -17.57 30.64 -19.17
C GLY A 595 -18.24 30.08 -17.91
N GLY A 596 -19.56 30.22 -17.83
CA GLY A 596 -20.35 29.67 -16.72
C GLY A 596 -20.33 28.15 -16.66
N HIS A 597 -20.39 27.45 -17.79
CA HIS A 597 -20.23 25.99 -17.86
C HIS A 597 -18.86 25.61 -18.42
N THR A 598 -18.49 26.18 -19.57
CA THR A 598 -17.25 25.81 -20.26
C THR A 598 -16.42 27.03 -20.63
N GLY A 599 -15.11 27.01 -20.41
CA GLY A 599 -14.22 28.08 -20.89
C GLY A 599 -14.16 28.10 -22.43
N ILE A 600 -13.66 27.03 -23.03
CA ILE A 600 -13.60 26.84 -24.49
C ILE A 600 -14.07 25.44 -24.91
N ALA A 601 -14.74 25.34 -26.06
CA ALA A 601 -15.17 24.07 -26.65
C ALA A 601 -14.82 23.99 -28.15
N SER A 602 -14.14 22.91 -28.54
CA SER A 602 -13.85 22.54 -29.92
C SER A 602 -14.32 21.11 -30.22
N THR A 603 -14.83 20.88 -31.43
CA THR A 603 -15.31 19.57 -31.89
C THR A 603 -16.12 18.70 -30.91
N SER A 604 -16.94 19.29 -30.03
CA SER A 604 -17.56 18.56 -28.90
C SER A 604 -19.09 18.65 -28.88
N ASN A 605 -19.72 17.68 -28.22
CA ASN A 605 -21.16 17.62 -27.96
C ASN A 605 -21.43 17.91 -26.47
N ILE A 606 -22.33 18.84 -26.18
CA ILE A 606 -22.79 19.12 -24.82
C ILE A 606 -24.31 19.03 -24.83
N ASP A 607 -24.88 18.12 -24.05
CA ASP A 607 -26.33 17.94 -23.99
C ASP A 607 -26.83 17.87 -22.54
N ASN A 608 -28.04 18.36 -22.33
CA ASN A 608 -28.77 18.37 -21.08
C ASN A 608 -27.91 18.75 -19.86
N SER A 609 -27.10 19.81 -20.01
CA SER A 609 -26.10 20.22 -19.03
C SER A 609 -26.34 21.64 -18.51
N PHE A 610 -25.95 21.90 -17.27
CA PHE A 610 -26.37 23.08 -16.51
C PHE A 610 -25.20 23.68 -15.71
N SER A 611 -25.23 25.00 -15.53
CA SER A 611 -24.37 25.65 -14.55
C SER A 611 -25.02 26.85 -13.85
N VAL A 612 -24.70 27.03 -12.57
CA VAL A 612 -25.12 28.19 -11.75
C VAL A 612 -23.90 28.81 -11.11
N SER A 613 -23.68 30.11 -11.32
CA SER A 613 -22.59 30.84 -10.67
C SER A 613 -22.66 32.35 -10.82
N SER A 614 -22.01 33.10 -9.93
CA SER A 614 -21.58 34.45 -10.30
C SER A 614 -20.34 34.34 -11.19
N LEU A 615 -20.24 35.19 -12.22
CA LEU A 615 -19.12 35.24 -13.14
C LEU A 615 -18.34 36.55 -12.98
N SER A 616 -17.02 36.48 -12.93
CA SER A 616 -16.15 37.67 -12.86
C SER A 616 -14.96 37.56 -13.81
N GLY A 617 -14.62 38.64 -14.50
CA GLY A 617 -13.44 38.71 -15.36
C GLY A 617 -12.65 39.99 -15.14
N VAL A 618 -11.33 39.86 -14.96
CA VAL A 618 -10.43 40.99 -14.69
C VAL A 618 -9.12 40.83 -15.47
N SER A 619 -8.88 41.66 -16.49
CA SER A 619 -7.59 41.63 -17.21
C SER A 619 -6.98 43.04 -17.30
N ALA A 620 -5.66 43.10 -17.14
CA ALA A 620 -4.90 44.35 -17.16
C ALA A 620 -4.46 44.77 -18.57
N LEU A 621 -4.51 43.86 -19.55
CA LEU A 621 -3.90 44.06 -20.89
C LEU A 621 -4.91 43.89 -22.04
N THR A 622 -6.01 43.16 -21.86
CA THR A 622 -7.06 42.91 -22.87
C THR A 622 -8.43 42.80 -22.21
N PRO A 623 -9.56 43.13 -22.87
CA PRO A 623 -10.88 42.84 -22.30
C PRO A 623 -11.06 41.33 -22.10
N PRO A 624 -11.44 40.85 -20.90
CA PRO A 624 -11.71 39.43 -20.71
C PRO A 624 -12.98 39.02 -21.49
N THR A 625 -12.91 37.90 -22.22
CA THR A 625 -14.09 37.30 -22.86
C THR A 625 -14.86 36.50 -21.82
N ILE A 626 -15.99 37.05 -21.37
CA ILE A 626 -16.90 36.40 -20.42
C ILE A 626 -18.15 35.95 -21.17
N GLY A 627 -18.34 34.64 -21.22
CA GLY A 627 -19.52 34.01 -21.79
C GLY A 627 -20.46 33.52 -20.70
N LEU A 628 -21.76 33.66 -20.95
CA LEU A 628 -22.80 33.16 -20.06
C LEU A 628 -22.64 31.63 -19.89
N PHE A 629 -22.86 30.82 -20.95
CA PHE A 629 -22.65 29.37 -20.87
C PHE A 629 -21.23 28.94 -21.28
N ILE A 630 -20.78 29.38 -22.46
CA ILE A 630 -19.46 29.08 -23.04
C ILE A 630 -18.69 30.39 -23.19
N GLY A 631 -17.43 30.42 -22.72
CA GLY A 631 -16.57 31.61 -22.70
C GLY A 631 -16.37 32.28 -24.05
N SER A 632 -16.02 31.53 -25.11
CA SER A 632 -16.18 31.90 -26.54
C SER A 632 -15.72 30.78 -27.49
N LEU A 633 -15.91 30.99 -28.81
CA LEU A 633 -15.34 30.17 -29.90
C LEU A 633 -14.17 30.95 -30.56
N PRO A 634 -13.02 30.32 -30.88
CA PRO A 634 -11.88 31.02 -31.48
C PRO A 634 -12.26 31.62 -32.84
N THR A 635 -11.85 32.88 -33.06
CA THR A 635 -12.09 33.61 -34.30
C THR A 635 -11.10 33.15 -35.38
N ALA A 636 -11.65 32.55 -36.44
CA ALA A 636 -11.03 32.26 -37.74
C ALA A 636 -9.87 31.23 -37.78
N GLU A 637 -10.03 30.24 -38.68
CA GLU A 637 -9.03 29.31 -39.24
C GLU A 637 -8.70 27.97 -38.54
N SER A 638 -9.32 27.59 -37.43
CA SER A 638 -9.31 26.17 -37.02
C SER A 638 -10.66 25.68 -36.48
N ALA A 639 -11.51 25.31 -37.44
CA ALA A 639 -12.80 24.62 -37.32
C ALA A 639 -13.95 25.40 -36.63
N PRO A 640 -14.90 25.93 -37.41
CA PRO A 640 -16.24 26.28 -36.93
C PRO A 640 -16.92 25.08 -36.22
N LEU A 641 -18.08 25.29 -35.59
CA LEU A 641 -18.98 24.22 -35.15
C LEU A 641 -19.53 23.41 -36.35
N ILE A 642 -18.69 22.73 -37.14
CA ILE A 642 -19.12 21.88 -38.25
C ILE A 642 -19.45 20.50 -37.68
N GLY A 643 -20.74 20.12 -37.68
CA GLY A 643 -21.23 18.79 -37.28
C GLY A 643 -21.50 18.58 -35.79
N LYS A 644 -21.90 19.61 -35.03
CA LYS A 644 -21.99 19.58 -33.55
C LYS A 644 -23.36 20.03 -33.05
N THR A 645 -23.83 19.44 -31.95
CA THR A 645 -25.14 19.76 -31.33
C THR A 645 -24.93 20.30 -29.90
N LEU A 646 -25.61 21.40 -29.58
CA LEU A 646 -25.85 21.86 -28.20
C LEU A 646 -27.37 21.86 -28.05
N GLU A 647 -27.95 20.73 -27.64
CA GLU A 647 -29.40 20.51 -27.75
C GLU A 647 -30.19 21.21 -26.63
N ARG A 648 -29.75 21.05 -25.37
CA ARG A 648 -30.41 21.64 -24.19
C ARG A 648 -29.40 22.10 -23.13
N ALA A 649 -29.35 23.40 -22.87
CA ALA A 649 -28.51 24.00 -21.84
C ALA A 649 -29.27 25.06 -21.03
N TYR A 650 -29.06 25.08 -19.71
CA TYR A 650 -29.73 25.99 -18.77
C TYR A 650 -28.70 26.70 -17.90
N ALA A 651 -29.06 27.88 -17.40
CA ALA A 651 -28.22 28.57 -16.43
C ALA A 651 -28.81 29.78 -15.73
N ASP A 652 -28.20 30.13 -14.60
CA ASP A 652 -28.48 31.32 -13.78
C ASP A 652 -27.18 31.97 -13.32
N TRP A 653 -26.98 33.25 -13.67
CA TRP A 653 -25.71 33.95 -13.43
C TRP A 653 -25.84 35.44 -13.12
N ASN A 654 -24.92 35.93 -12.26
CA ASN A 654 -24.64 37.34 -12.05
C ASN A 654 -23.26 37.69 -12.61
N VAL A 655 -23.16 38.63 -13.57
CA VAL A 655 -21.88 38.97 -14.23
C VAL A 655 -21.30 40.28 -13.68
N ILE A 656 -20.07 40.22 -13.17
CA ILE A 656 -19.32 41.36 -12.64
C ILE A 656 -18.11 41.61 -13.56
N ARG A 657 -17.97 42.82 -14.10
CA ARG A 657 -16.84 43.23 -14.95
C ARG A 657 -16.12 44.44 -14.36
N THR A 658 -14.79 44.36 -14.33
CA THR A 658 -13.94 45.52 -14.00
C THR A 658 -12.94 45.71 -15.14
N CYS A 659 -13.20 46.67 -16.03
CA CYS A 659 -12.34 46.99 -17.17
C CYS A 659 -11.97 48.49 -17.15
N ALA A 660 -10.74 48.83 -17.54
CA ALA A 660 -10.33 50.22 -17.80
C ALA A 660 -10.60 50.66 -19.26
N ASN A 661 -11.04 49.75 -20.14
CA ASN A 661 -11.25 50.03 -21.57
C ASN A 661 -12.55 49.35 -22.08
N PRO A 662 -13.47 50.03 -22.80
CA PRO A 662 -14.87 49.60 -22.94
C PRO A 662 -15.21 48.73 -24.18
N GLY A 663 -14.25 47.98 -24.74
CA GLY A 663 -14.43 47.27 -26.03
C GLY A 663 -14.95 45.82 -26.01
N GLY A 664 -15.45 45.28 -24.89
CA GLY A 664 -15.78 43.85 -24.77
C GLY A 664 -17.27 43.53 -24.92
N ILE A 665 -17.63 42.72 -25.92
CA ILE A 665 -18.99 42.23 -26.16
C ILE A 665 -19.39 41.28 -25.01
N LEU A 666 -20.56 41.49 -24.38
CA LEU A 666 -21.19 40.50 -23.50
C LEU A 666 -21.94 39.53 -24.41
N VAL A 667 -21.42 38.32 -24.61
CA VAL A 667 -21.92 37.48 -25.71
C VAL A 667 -22.40 36.11 -25.26
N CYS A 668 -23.62 35.78 -25.68
CA CYS A 668 -23.94 34.44 -26.16
C CYS A 668 -23.36 34.28 -27.59
N ASN A 669 -22.04 34.39 -27.82
CA ASN A 669 -21.53 34.30 -29.20
C ASN A 669 -21.43 32.84 -29.61
N VAL A 670 -22.43 32.40 -30.36
CA VAL A 670 -22.28 31.27 -31.27
C VAL A 670 -22.00 31.90 -32.64
N ASN A 671 -20.72 31.97 -33.03
CA ASN A 671 -20.34 32.49 -34.34
C ASN A 671 -20.73 31.45 -35.41
N CYS A 672 -21.94 31.58 -35.96
CA CYS A 672 -22.57 30.62 -36.88
C CYS A 672 -22.19 30.92 -38.34
N ALA A 673 -21.02 30.43 -38.78
CA ALA A 673 -20.73 30.35 -40.22
C ALA A 673 -21.06 28.97 -40.83
N ASN A 674 -21.54 27.98 -40.05
CA ASN A 674 -21.98 26.67 -40.56
C ASN A 674 -23.10 26.08 -39.67
N THR A 675 -23.96 25.27 -40.28
CA THR A 675 -25.26 24.75 -39.80
C THR A 675 -25.21 24.15 -38.39
N ILE A 676 -25.83 24.83 -37.41
CA ILE A 676 -26.11 24.32 -36.06
C ILE A 676 -27.57 23.88 -36.02
N THR A 677 -27.83 22.63 -35.61
CA THR A 677 -29.19 22.12 -35.46
C THR A 677 -29.62 22.21 -34.00
N GLY A 678 -30.67 22.99 -33.70
CA GLY A 678 -31.44 22.89 -32.45
C GLY A 678 -30.80 23.45 -31.17
N LEU A 679 -30.49 24.74 -31.12
CA LEU A 679 -30.07 25.43 -29.89
C LEU A 679 -31.30 25.88 -29.06
N LYS A 680 -31.39 25.51 -27.79
CA LYS A 680 -32.25 26.18 -26.79
C LYS A 680 -31.44 26.50 -25.53
N CYS A 681 -31.09 27.77 -25.35
CA CYS A 681 -30.51 28.30 -24.13
C CYS A 681 -31.58 29.07 -23.35
N PHE A 682 -31.71 28.81 -22.05
CA PHE A 682 -32.66 29.48 -21.16
C PHE A 682 -31.89 30.22 -20.04
N ALA A 683 -32.25 31.47 -19.78
CA ALA A 683 -31.78 32.28 -18.66
C ALA A 683 -32.97 32.69 -17.78
N ASP A 684 -32.79 32.78 -16.47
CA ASP A 684 -33.85 33.18 -15.51
C ASP A 684 -34.07 34.72 -15.49
N ASP A 685 -35.24 35.14 -14.99
CA ASP A 685 -35.61 36.55 -14.79
C ASP A 685 -34.74 37.14 -13.65
N GLY A 686 -33.65 37.85 -13.98
CA GLY A 686 -32.82 38.51 -12.95
C GLY A 686 -31.38 38.90 -13.33
N VAL A 687 -30.90 38.56 -14.52
CA VAL A 687 -29.52 38.87 -14.96
C VAL A 687 -29.25 40.37 -14.88
N THR A 688 -28.52 40.81 -13.86
CA THR A 688 -28.17 42.21 -13.66
C THR A 688 -26.72 42.44 -14.07
N VAL A 689 -26.48 43.18 -15.16
CA VAL A 689 -25.14 43.59 -15.58
C VAL A 689 -24.75 44.85 -14.79
N LEU A 690 -23.89 44.71 -13.79
CA LEU A 690 -23.38 45.85 -13.01
C LEU A 690 -22.12 46.40 -13.70
N GLY A 691 -22.27 47.42 -14.55
CA GLY A 691 -21.15 48.12 -15.19
C GLY A 691 -21.49 49.55 -15.61
N THR A 692 -20.58 50.49 -15.39
CA THR A 692 -20.67 51.87 -15.88
C THR A 692 -20.33 51.91 -17.38
N ASN A 693 -21.29 52.35 -18.19
CA ASN A 693 -21.33 52.36 -19.67
C ASN A 693 -21.69 51.00 -20.30
N ALA A 694 -23.00 50.74 -20.35
CA ALA A 694 -23.59 49.71 -21.19
C ALA A 694 -23.42 50.09 -22.67
N GLY A 695 -22.48 49.43 -23.35
CA GLY A 695 -22.63 49.19 -24.79
C GLY A 695 -23.89 48.37 -25.01
N THR A 696 -24.64 48.70 -26.05
CA THR A 696 -25.86 48.02 -26.48
C THR A 696 -25.68 46.50 -26.51
N PHE A 697 -26.67 45.76 -26.02
CA PHE A 697 -26.85 44.35 -26.38
C PHE A 697 -27.05 44.30 -27.90
N GLU A 698 -25.99 44.05 -28.68
CA GLU A 698 -26.15 43.76 -30.10
C GLU A 698 -26.57 42.30 -30.25
N MET A 699 -27.87 42.10 -30.48
CA MET A 699 -28.36 40.88 -31.11
C MET A 699 -27.99 40.96 -32.58
N GLU A 700 -27.00 40.19 -33.02
CA GLU A 700 -26.66 40.08 -34.43
C GLU A 700 -27.73 39.22 -35.12
N THR A 701 -28.78 39.88 -35.64
CA THR A 701 -29.79 39.22 -36.47
C THR A 701 -29.21 38.97 -37.86
N GLY A 702 -28.45 37.87 -37.99
CA GLY A 702 -28.02 37.32 -39.27
C GLY A 702 -29.19 36.66 -40.01
N VAL A 703 -29.36 37.04 -41.28
CA VAL A 703 -30.47 36.63 -42.14
C VAL A 703 -30.39 35.12 -42.45
N ASN A 704 -31.34 34.38 -41.87
CA ASN A 704 -31.85 33.03 -42.19
C ASN A 704 -31.72 32.00 -41.04
N ASP A 705 -32.89 31.69 -40.47
CA ASP A 705 -33.29 30.53 -39.66
C ASP A 705 -32.64 30.27 -38.29
N TYR A 706 -33.37 30.78 -37.28
CA TYR A 706 -33.46 30.45 -35.85
C TYR A 706 -32.47 31.10 -34.86
N THR A 707 -32.99 32.10 -34.13
CA THR A 707 -32.59 32.40 -32.75
C THR A 707 -33.85 32.70 -31.94
N ASN A 708 -34.54 31.67 -31.46
CA ASN A 708 -35.65 31.86 -30.52
C ASN A 708 -35.13 31.69 -29.09
N PHE A 709 -34.88 32.82 -28.41
CA PHE A 709 -34.89 32.87 -26.95
C PHE A 709 -36.33 32.62 -26.49
N TYR A 710 -36.61 31.42 -25.96
CA TYR A 710 -37.91 31.17 -25.37
C TYR A 710 -37.93 31.65 -23.93
N TYR A 711 -38.49 32.85 -23.71
CA TYR A 711 -39.04 33.23 -22.41
C TYR A 711 -40.31 32.41 -22.15
N LYS A 712 -40.18 31.31 -21.40
CA LYS A 712 -41.16 30.71 -20.47
C LYS A 712 -40.96 29.20 -20.32
N THR A 713 -40.70 28.79 -19.09
CA THR A 713 -41.63 27.90 -18.38
C THR A 713 -41.83 28.48 -16.97
N ASN A 714 -43.06 28.47 -16.46
CA ASN A 714 -43.52 29.21 -15.27
C ASN A 714 -43.00 28.66 -13.92
N ALA A 715 -41.72 28.33 -13.81
CA ALA A 715 -41.16 27.81 -12.59
C ALA A 715 -39.72 28.36 -12.43
N PRO A 716 -39.43 29.26 -11.47
CA PRO A 716 -38.06 29.73 -11.22
C PRO A 716 -37.15 28.54 -10.93
N LEU A 717 -35.84 28.60 -11.19
CA LEU A 717 -34.92 27.47 -10.96
C LEU A 717 -34.96 26.95 -9.50
N SER A 718 -35.40 27.79 -8.55
CA SER A 718 -35.70 27.43 -7.17
C SER A 718 -36.82 26.39 -6.98
N SER A 719 -37.64 26.15 -8.01
CA SER A 719 -38.71 25.14 -8.05
C SER A 719 -38.29 23.84 -8.73
N TRP A 720 -37.08 23.80 -9.32
CA TRP A 720 -36.52 22.61 -9.91
C TRP A 720 -35.85 21.80 -8.81
N ASP A 721 -36.34 20.58 -8.60
CA ASP A 721 -35.81 19.71 -7.57
C ASP A 721 -34.50 19.06 -8.04
N PHE A 722 -33.38 19.74 -7.81
CA PHE A 722 -32.03 19.18 -7.99
C PHE A 722 -31.73 18.02 -7.03
N THR A 723 -32.61 17.76 -6.06
CA THR A 723 -32.54 16.62 -5.12
C THR A 723 -33.34 15.39 -5.59
N ASN A 724 -34.09 15.48 -6.70
CA ASN A 724 -34.91 14.37 -7.19
C ASN A 724 -34.16 13.26 -7.94
N PHE A 725 -32.94 13.52 -8.41
CA PHE A 725 -32.05 12.49 -8.98
C PHE A 725 -31.06 11.93 -7.93
N TRP A 726 -30.70 12.75 -6.94
CA TRP A 726 -29.74 12.45 -5.88
C TRP A 726 -30.20 13.10 -4.57
N LYS A 727 -30.43 12.31 -3.51
CA LYS A 727 -30.74 12.85 -2.18
C LYS A 727 -29.45 12.94 -1.35
N GLU A 728 -29.10 14.13 -0.90
CA GLU A 728 -28.11 14.32 0.17
C GLU A 728 -28.68 13.66 1.43
N ASN A 729 -28.15 12.49 1.79
CA ASN A 729 -28.54 11.84 3.03
C ASN A 729 -27.78 12.53 4.16
N THR A 730 -28.46 12.86 5.24
CA THR A 730 -27.86 13.43 6.47
C THR A 730 -26.88 12.46 7.15
N SER A 731 -26.71 11.25 6.59
CA SER A 731 -25.56 10.37 6.79
C SER A 731 -24.67 10.37 5.52
N ASP A 732 -23.82 11.39 5.47
CA ASP A 732 -22.57 11.61 4.73
C ASP A 732 -22.45 11.50 3.19
N TYR A 733 -23.33 10.88 2.40
CA TYR A 733 -23.14 10.86 0.93
C TYR A 733 -24.44 10.89 0.10
N PRO A 734 -24.49 11.66 -1.01
CA PRO A 734 -25.52 11.50 -2.03
C PRO A 734 -25.54 10.07 -2.58
N THR A 735 -26.72 9.46 -2.60
CA THR A 735 -26.99 8.19 -3.31
C THR A 735 -27.79 8.47 -4.57
N LEU A 736 -27.41 7.82 -5.68
CA LEU A 736 -28.20 7.83 -6.92
C LEU A 736 -29.49 7.11 -6.54
N ARG A 737 -30.65 7.70 -6.79
CA ARG A 737 -31.91 7.00 -6.49
C ARG A 737 -31.98 5.64 -7.17
#